data_AF-A0A1Y2W5P3-F1
#
_entry.id   AF-A0A1Y2W5P3-F1
#
_cell.length_a   1.000
_cell.length_b   1.000
_cell.length_c   1.000
_cell.angle_alpha   90.00
_cell.angle_beta   90.00
_cell.angle_gamma   90.00
#
_symmetry.space_group_name_H-M   'P 1'
#
loop_
_entity.id
_entity.type
_entity.pdbx_description
1 polymer ?
#
loop_
_entity_poly.entity_id
_entity_poly.type
_entity_poly.pdbx_seq_one_letter_code
_entity_poly.pdbx_strand_id
1 'polypeptide(L)'
;MADDIEYKLEAVKVTPIASDEIDKTFRSNSIDLISGTLGGKVLGFSDQWFADAINLITPTAPIRQPGKMVYTGAWYDGWETRRHNTEPFDWVVIRLGVASGTVEGVEVDTAFFNGNHAPAISVEGCFSSDDDEVLSWKGGRGKWETILDIQECGPSQRFGWKLDNPTSKQYTHVRLNMYPDGGIARFRLFGHAVPVFPQDTEAIFDLAAAQNGGVAVSCSDQHFGTKDNLILPGRGKDMGDGWETARSRTKGHVDWTIIRLGAPGAGEPGSDAEGWVEVLEPSKCGPDQEHKFPSAVKDKPFTHVKLTIIPDGGVKRLPMDFGDSDDGGGFGGEQAQKPRPLPADLPKSLDDRRIVSTELVPETEMYDGWQGQSQFLTTPMLAKPLQFSDLTLDDPNYDEGLIRGVPDSDTRLMQMLAAQAQHLGGEAFGDVDAIAGDEKLSDEEKKSMLQKALIMSASNGDVDNVQKILSGKARSFVDINAPDEDGTPALVYASCFGHESVVQALVDAGVDVDKQDRNHWSPLMWAMTNRHKGIAKALLDNGASAEAKTSSGRTAFDFVAPDSEMSFYLHDNGYSIGNAGVTDDFYNPGFSQDKFEEEMAENEIRRRMMMDSARDLEVDLGNMGIDDQPETVDEFEEELQEFDWSRCLHDQMFVFQEDDLDRILDIVITNMQPQRSPSQKPVPANMIFLSARYAHYHSSHELLEKLLVTAQDKINDVVEAHQWDMTILAFWMSNATLLLHYLKKDAGLVEATTEFQAQLAELINEIFILIVRDAERRLDKVLDSAMLDHETIPGLDDVTFQHEWKIFKRKKEVKEEPLEKRFRPPSPKQRAKPAPRNVTSLLSSTLFVLDLYDIHSVITAQIISQLLYWLDAELFNRIMNNRKYLARTKAMQIRMNVSVLEDWARTNNRQPEHFEHGETTSSGETTMEAARKHLAPVVQLLQWLQCFSSLDPDDLEALVGTLQQLKRLTPQQLIYSAKNYRPEVGERGLPKSALKYLDAIQKEAALRRDRRRTASPMPPSTPSTPIKNSSNGHNMETPGSFQGTPNPDLDDDDDVPDGINLDPSLMLPFTLPTVTDMLVSYGAGFGGVNRERERKYIPTIPPEFLEKLEVSGSSSRPIFGEKDWENEEV
;
A
#
# COMPACT_ATOMS: atom_id res chain seq x y z
N MET A 1 55.15 9.56 4.69
CA MET A 1 55.34 9.65 3.23
C MET A 1 54.21 8.85 2.63
N ALA A 2 53.04 9.47 2.48
CA ALA A 2 51.98 8.93 1.64
C ALA A 2 52.23 9.63 0.30
N ASP A 3 52.80 8.88 -0.63
CA ASP A 3 53.16 9.42 -1.93
C ASP A 3 51.88 9.89 -2.64
N ASP A 4 51.88 11.15 -3.05
CA ASP A 4 51.04 11.69 -4.13
C ASP A 4 51.37 10.88 -5.41
N ILE A 5 50.79 9.68 -5.54
CA ILE A 5 50.76 8.98 -6.82
C ILE A 5 49.66 9.65 -7.63
N GLU A 6 50.06 10.66 -8.40
CA GLU A 6 49.24 11.31 -9.41
C GLU A 6 48.62 10.23 -10.31
N TYR A 7 47.30 10.04 -10.23
CA TYR A 7 46.56 9.03 -10.99
C TYR A 7 46.60 9.38 -12.49
N LYS A 8 47.59 8.86 -13.22
CA LYS A 8 47.82 9.17 -14.65
C LYS A 8 47.20 8.13 -15.57
N LEU A 9 46.27 8.58 -16.41
CA LEU A 9 45.72 7.81 -17.52
C LEU A 9 46.66 7.87 -18.73
N GLU A 10 46.74 6.76 -19.48
CA GLU A 10 47.48 6.72 -20.73
C GLU A 10 46.67 7.43 -21.82
N ALA A 11 47.32 8.24 -22.66
CA ALA A 11 46.63 8.93 -23.76
C ALA A 11 46.25 7.93 -24.85
N VAL A 12 44.96 7.84 -25.18
CA VAL A 12 44.42 6.91 -26.19
C VAL A 12 43.95 7.71 -27.39
N LYS A 13 44.35 7.30 -28.60
CA LYS A 13 43.89 7.96 -29.82
C LYS A 13 42.47 7.53 -30.15
N VAL A 14 41.56 8.48 -30.13
CA VAL A 14 40.14 8.27 -30.41
C VAL A 14 39.62 9.30 -31.40
N THR A 15 38.68 8.87 -32.22
CA THR A 15 37.95 9.72 -33.16
C THR A 15 36.54 9.99 -32.60
N PRO A 16 36.18 11.26 -32.29
CA PRO A 16 34.84 11.59 -31.84
C PRO A 16 33.84 11.48 -33.01
N ILE A 17 32.65 10.95 -32.74
CA ILE A 17 31.57 10.74 -33.70
C ILE A 17 30.42 11.71 -33.40
N ALA A 18 29.84 12.29 -34.45
CA ALA A 18 28.65 13.14 -34.32
C ALA A 18 27.44 12.32 -33.84
N SER A 19 26.59 12.92 -32.99
CA SER A 19 25.49 12.22 -32.30
C SER A 19 24.51 11.48 -33.23
N ASP A 20 24.32 11.98 -34.45
CA ASP A 20 23.45 11.40 -35.49
C ASP A 20 24.09 10.25 -36.28
N GLU A 21 25.41 10.08 -36.16
CA GLU A 21 26.20 9.04 -36.83
C GLU A 21 26.59 7.89 -35.88
N ILE A 22 26.42 8.03 -34.56
CA ILE A 22 26.77 7.01 -33.55
C ILE A 22 26.10 5.67 -33.87
N ASP A 23 24.78 5.67 -34.05
CA ASP A 23 24.03 4.42 -34.26
C ASP A 23 24.41 3.74 -35.58
N LYS A 24 24.66 4.51 -36.65
CA LYS A 24 25.12 3.97 -37.94
C LYS A 24 26.51 3.34 -37.84
N THR A 25 27.37 3.93 -37.01
CA THR A 25 28.77 3.56 -36.89
C THR A 25 28.96 2.29 -36.05
N PHE A 26 28.22 2.15 -34.94
CA PHE A 26 28.43 1.03 -34.00
C PHE A 26 27.39 -0.09 -34.11
N ARG A 27 26.09 0.21 -34.22
CA ARG A 27 25.03 -0.81 -34.13
C ARG A 27 24.98 -1.79 -35.31
N SER A 28 25.67 -1.49 -36.41
CA SER A 28 25.73 -2.36 -37.59
C SER A 28 26.70 -3.52 -37.43
N ASN A 29 27.82 -3.31 -36.72
CA ASN A 29 28.94 -4.26 -36.68
C ASN A 29 29.38 -4.66 -35.26
N SER A 30 28.91 -3.98 -34.22
CA SER A 30 29.34 -4.22 -32.83
C SER A 30 28.15 -4.28 -31.87
N ILE A 31 28.32 -4.98 -30.75
CA ILE A 31 27.30 -5.14 -29.71
C ILE A 31 27.66 -4.31 -28.47
N ASP A 32 26.66 -3.94 -27.68
CA ASP A 32 26.86 -3.26 -26.39
C ASP A 32 27.19 -4.29 -25.30
N LEU A 33 28.47 -4.43 -24.97
CA LEU A 33 29.01 -5.47 -24.08
C LEU A 33 28.53 -5.36 -22.62
N ILE A 34 28.03 -4.20 -22.20
CA ILE A 34 27.55 -3.94 -20.84
C ILE A 34 26.03 -3.93 -20.71
N SER A 35 25.30 -4.19 -21.80
CA SER A 35 23.84 -4.12 -21.78
C SER A 35 23.24 -5.06 -20.73
N GLY A 36 22.26 -4.57 -19.97
CA GLY A 36 21.50 -5.41 -19.05
C GLY A 36 20.78 -6.58 -19.74
N THR A 37 20.44 -6.44 -21.03
CA THR A 37 19.81 -7.52 -21.83
C THR A 37 20.74 -8.70 -22.10
N LEU A 38 22.05 -8.44 -22.18
CA LEU A 38 23.06 -9.49 -22.29
C LEU A 38 23.47 -10.05 -20.93
N GLY A 39 22.97 -9.49 -19.82
CA GLY A 39 23.32 -9.88 -18.46
C GLY A 39 24.42 -9.02 -17.83
N GLY A 40 24.68 -7.82 -18.36
CA GLY A 40 25.60 -6.86 -17.72
C GLY A 40 25.12 -6.46 -16.33
N LYS A 41 26.05 -6.32 -15.38
CA LYS A 41 25.73 -6.03 -13.96
C LYS A 41 26.61 -4.92 -13.41
N VAL A 42 26.02 -3.99 -12.67
CA VAL A 42 26.77 -3.03 -11.86
C VAL A 42 27.22 -3.72 -10.58
N LEU A 43 28.52 -3.78 -10.33
CA LEU A 43 29.09 -4.47 -9.16
C LEU A 43 29.35 -3.52 -7.99
N GLY A 44 29.71 -2.26 -8.28
CA GLY A 44 30.04 -1.28 -7.25
C GLY A 44 30.15 0.14 -7.81
N PHE A 45 30.02 1.12 -6.93
CA PHE A 45 30.01 2.55 -7.27
C PHE A 45 30.57 3.39 -6.12
N SER A 46 30.97 4.63 -6.40
CA SER A 46 31.40 5.61 -5.38
C SER A 46 30.23 6.32 -4.70
N ASP A 47 29.25 6.78 -5.48
CA ASP A 47 28.05 7.49 -5.02
C ASP A 47 26.89 7.24 -6.00
N GLN A 48 25.65 7.23 -5.50
CA GLN A 48 24.43 7.14 -6.34
C GLN A 48 23.24 7.86 -5.70
N TRP A 49 23.52 8.86 -4.84
CA TRP A 49 22.51 9.49 -4.01
C TRP A 49 21.28 10.01 -4.78
N PHE A 50 21.45 10.60 -5.96
CA PHE A 50 20.34 11.24 -6.68
C PHE A 50 19.64 10.31 -7.67
N ALA A 51 20.39 9.44 -8.36
CA ALA A 51 19.84 8.45 -9.28
C ALA A 51 20.76 7.22 -9.39
N ASP A 52 20.17 6.02 -9.47
CA ASP A 52 20.87 4.74 -9.34
C ASP A 52 21.78 4.42 -10.54
N ALA A 53 22.96 3.87 -10.26
CA ALA A 53 23.96 3.52 -11.28
C ALA A 53 23.49 2.43 -12.27
N ILE A 54 22.52 1.59 -11.86
CA ILE A 54 21.95 0.54 -12.72
C ILE A 54 21.28 1.09 -13.98
N ASN A 55 20.80 2.34 -13.95
CA ASN A 55 20.14 2.97 -15.09
C ASN A 55 21.09 3.19 -16.28
N LEU A 56 22.41 3.19 -16.05
CA LEU A 56 23.41 3.36 -17.11
C LEU A 56 23.34 2.26 -18.17
N ILE A 57 23.06 1.03 -17.75
CA ILE A 57 23.09 -0.18 -18.59
C ILE A 57 21.71 -0.55 -19.15
N THR A 58 20.67 0.23 -18.83
CA THR A 58 19.31 0.04 -19.35
C THR A 58 19.30 0.22 -20.86
N PRO A 59 18.80 -0.73 -21.68
CA PRO A 59 18.90 -0.71 -23.15
C PRO A 59 18.06 0.40 -23.82
N THR A 60 16.95 0.79 -23.20
CA THR A 60 16.04 1.81 -23.71
C THR A 60 16.65 3.20 -23.66
N ALA A 61 16.16 4.10 -24.52
CA ALA A 61 16.52 5.52 -24.46
C ALA A 61 16.10 6.11 -23.10
N PRO A 62 16.86 7.09 -22.58
CA PRO A 62 16.51 7.73 -21.31
C PRO A 62 15.15 8.44 -21.42
N ILE A 63 14.38 8.40 -20.34
CA ILE A 63 13.08 9.07 -20.24
C ILE A 63 13.10 10.20 -19.20
N ARG A 64 12.30 11.25 -19.44
CA ARG A 64 12.11 12.35 -18.48
C ARG A 64 10.64 12.46 -18.12
N GLN A 65 10.35 12.49 -16.82
CA GLN A 65 9.01 12.73 -16.28
C GLN A 65 8.98 14.06 -15.52
N PRO A 66 8.69 15.20 -16.19
CA PRO A 66 8.65 16.50 -15.56
C PRO A 66 7.61 16.53 -14.42
N GLY A 67 8.02 16.94 -13.22
CA GLY A 67 7.15 17.00 -12.04
C GLY A 67 7.17 15.76 -11.15
N LYS A 68 7.74 14.64 -11.62
CA LYS A 68 8.01 13.48 -10.77
C LYS A 68 9.19 13.78 -9.84
N MET A 69 8.91 13.82 -8.54
CA MET A 69 9.90 14.06 -7.49
C MET A 69 10.13 12.77 -6.72
N VAL A 70 11.40 12.41 -6.57
CA VAL A 70 11.87 11.40 -5.62
C VAL A 70 12.39 12.08 -4.36
N TYR A 71 12.60 11.32 -3.28
CA TYR A 71 13.05 11.85 -1.99
C TYR A 71 14.38 12.61 -2.06
N THR A 72 15.21 12.34 -3.07
CA THR A 72 16.49 13.03 -3.34
C THR A 72 16.35 14.24 -4.24
N GLY A 73 15.25 14.44 -4.95
CA GLY A 73 15.05 15.58 -5.85
C GLY A 73 14.13 15.29 -7.03
N ALA A 74 14.33 15.98 -8.15
CA ALA A 74 13.65 15.61 -9.39
C ALA A 74 14.12 14.23 -9.84
N TRP A 75 13.19 13.37 -10.27
CA TRP A 75 13.54 12.06 -10.78
C TRP A 75 14.24 12.15 -12.14
N TYR A 76 15.35 11.44 -12.29
CA TYR A 76 16.09 11.30 -13.55
C TYR A 76 16.33 9.82 -13.86
N ASP A 77 16.18 9.48 -15.13
CA ASP A 77 16.50 8.15 -15.67
C ASP A 77 17.99 8.10 -16.05
N GLY A 78 18.84 7.89 -15.06
CA GLY A 78 20.29 7.87 -15.19
C GLY A 78 21.00 7.61 -13.86
N TRP A 79 22.32 7.80 -13.86
CA TRP A 79 23.16 7.84 -12.66
C TRP A 79 23.50 9.29 -12.33
N GLU A 80 23.27 9.72 -11.08
CA GLU A 80 23.61 11.08 -10.63
C GLU A 80 24.23 11.09 -9.22
N THR A 81 25.39 11.75 -9.10
CA THR A 81 26.18 11.81 -7.86
C THR A 81 26.03 13.16 -7.14
N ARG A 82 26.48 13.21 -5.87
CA ARG A 82 26.44 14.46 -5.09
C ARG A 82 27.41 15.50 -5.63
N ARG A 83 26.93 16.73 -5.67
CA ARG A 83 27.74 17.90 -6.05
C ARG A 83 28.82 18.18 -5.00
N HIS A 84 29.99 18.60 -5.47
CA HIS A 84 31.16 18.94 -4.64
C HIS A 84 31.75 17.71 -3.93
N ASN A 85 32.01 16.65 -4.70
CA ASN A 85 32.71 15.49 -4.17
C ASN A 85 34.12 15.87 -3.70
N THR A 86 34.58 15.27 -2.58
CA THR A 86 35.92 15.50 -2.02
C THR A 86 37.00 14.70 -2.75
N GLU A 87 36.60 13.60 -3.39
CA GLU A 87 37.46 12.74 -4.21
C GLU A 87 37.60 13.29 -5.64
N PRO A 88 38.68 12.95 -6.38
CA PRO A 88 38.95 13.54 -7.69
C PRO A 88 37.97 13.13 -8.80
N PHE A 89 37.27 12.00 -8.63
CA PHE A 89 36.26 11.50 -9.55
C PHE A 89 35.31 10.51 -8.86
N ASP A 90 34.09 10.43 -9.40
CA ASP A 90 33.16 9.35 -9.12
C ASP A 90 33.36 8.18 -10.08
N TRP A 91 33.10 6.96 -9.64
CA TRP A 91 33.32 5.76 -10.45
C TRP A 91 32.20 4.74 -10.29
N VAL A 92 31.99 3.95 -11.33
CA VAL A 92 31.11 2.78 -11.35
C VAL A 92 31.81 1.61 -12.04
N VAL A 93 31.78 0.43 -11.42
CA VAL A 93 32.34 -0.82 -11.94
C VAL A 93 31.21 -1.70 -12.47
N ILE A 94 31.36 -2.14 -13.71
CA ILE A 94 30.38 -2.92 -14.45
C ILE A 94 31.02 -4.21 -14.95
N ARG A 95 30.40 -5.34 -14.64
CA ARG A 95 30.68 -6.65 -15.24
C ARG A 95 30.04 -6.71 -16.62
N LEU A 96 30.82 -7.08 -17.64
CA LEU A 96 30.27 -7.27 -18.99
C LEU A 96 29.19 -8.37 -18.98
N GLY A 97 28.15 -8.23 -19.80
CA GLY A 97 27.15 -9.28 -20.01
C GLY A 97 27.65 -10.48 -20.81
N VAL A 98 28.89 -10.40 -21.29
CA VAL A 98 29.57 -11.46 -22.04
C VAL A 98 30.68 -12.06 -21.18
N ALA A 99 31.12 -13.28 -21.52
CA ALA A 99 32.20 -13.93 -20.78
C ALA A 99 33.48 -13.08 -20.82
N SER A 100 33.84 -12.57 -22.01
CA SER A 100 34.87 -11.56 -22.22
C SER A 100 34.62 -10.82 -23.54
N GLY A 101 35.19 -9.62 -23.72
CA GLY A 101 35.01 -8.87 -24.97
C GLY A 101 36.17 -7.93 -25.30
N THR A 102 36.30 -7.60 -26.58
CA THR A 102 37.21 -6.57 -27.11
C THR A 102 36.41 -5.31 -27.44
N VAL A 103 36.96 -4.13 -27.17
CA VAL A 103 36.26 -2.84 -27.30
C VAL A 103 36.67 -2.12 -28.58
N GLU A 104 35.70 -1.59 -29.32
CA GLU A 104 35.88 -0.77 -30.52
C GLU A 104 35.44 0.69 -30.29
N GLY A 105 34.50 0.94 -29.38
CA GLY A 105 34.04 2.30 -29.09
C GLY A 105 33.26 2.43 -27.79
N VAL A 106 33.04 3.69 -27.41
CA VAL A 106 32.37 4.09 -26.17
C VAL A 106 31.31 5.14 -26.51
N GLU A 107 30.14 5.03 -25.89
CA GLU A 107 29.13 6.10 -25.91
C GLU A 107 28.69 6.45 -24.49
N VAL A 108 28.52 7.76 -24.25
CA VAL A 108 27.97 8.35 -23.04
C VAL A 108 26.85 9.31 -23.43
N ASP A 109 25.68 9.15 -22.83
CA ASP A 109 24.53 10.04 -23.02
C ASP A 109 24.27 10.82 -21.73
N THR A 110 24.23 12.15 -21.81
CA THR A 110 23.90 13.05 -20.68
C THR A 110 22.49 13.64 -20.80
N ALA A 111 21.61 13.04 -21.61
CA ALA A 111 20.23 13.47 -21.84
C ALA A 111 19.53 13.90 -20.54
N PHE A 112 18.82 15.02 -20.62
CA PHE A 112 18.05 15.65 -19.53
C PHE A 112 18.87 16.24 -18.36
N PHE A 113 20.15 15.89 -18.22
CA PHE A 113 21.06 16.53 -17.27
C PHE A 113 21.56 17.88 -17.82
N ASN A 114 20.73 18.93 -17.71
CA ASN A 114 21.09 20.26 -18.21
C ASN A 114 21.93 21.08 -17.22
N GLY A 115 21.79 20.81 -15.91
CA GLY A 115 22.44 21.58 -14.85
C GLY A 115 23.54 20.84 -14.08
N ASN A 116 23.52 19.50 -14.07
CA ASN A 116 24.45 18.64 -13.35
C ASN A 116 24.90 17.47 -14.24
N HIS A 117 25.30 17.74 -15.49
CA HIS A 117 25.88 16.71 -16.36
C HIS A 117 27.30 16.38 -15.91
N ALA A 118 27.76 15.18 -16.24
CA ALA A 118 29.18 14.83 -16.16
C ALA A 118 30.01 15.80 -17.03
N PRO A 119 30.96 16.58 -16.46
CA PRO A 119 31.81 17.48 -17.24
C PRO A 119 32.85 16.74 -18.09
N ALA A 120 33.43 15.67 -17.55
CA ALA A 120 34.35 14.81 -18.28
C ALA A 120 34.27 13.37 -17.77
N ILE A 121 34.63 12.41 -18.62
CA ILE A 121 34.63 10.98 -18.29
C ILE A 121 35.91 10.29 -18.77
N SER A 122 36.24 9.16 -18.15
CA SER A 122 37.25 8.20 -18.67
C SER A 122 36.76 6.78 -18.48
N VAL A 123 37.28 5.84 -19.26
CA VAL A 123 36.88 4.43 -19.21
C VAL A 123 38.10 3.53 -19.11
N GLU A 124 38.05 2.57 -18.20
CA GLU A 124 39.11 1.60 -17.96
C GLU A 124 38.57 0.18 -17.97
N GLY A 125 39.39 -0.80 -18.38
CA GLY A 125 39.01 -2.20 -18.42
C GLY A 125 40.00 -3.10 -17.70
N CYS A 126 39.54 -4.24 -17.19
CA CYS A 126 40.40 -5.30 -16.70
C CYS A 126 39.84 -6.69 -17.05
N PHE A 127 40.71 -7.69 -16.98
CA PHE A 127 40.35 -9.09 -17.12
C PHE A 127 40.60 -9.79 -15.78
N SER A 128 39.51 -10.24 -15.15
CA SER A 128 39.49 -11.00 -13.90
C SER A 128 38.37 -12.04 -13.94
N SER A 129 38.59 -13.18 -13.28
CA SER A 129 37.59 -14.20 -13.00
C SER A 129 36.96 -14.06 -11.61
N ASP A 130 37.50 -13.15 -10.78
CA ASP A 130 37.07 -12.89 -9.40
C ASP A 130 36.57 -11.45 -9.29
N ASP A 131 35.29 -11.30 -8.98
CA ASP A 131 34.59 -10.01 -8.86
C ASP A 131 34.98 -9.27 -7.56
N ASP A 132 35.25 -10.01 -6.47
CA ASP A 132 35.65 -9.44 -5.18
C ASP A 132 37.05 -8.82 -5.25
N GLU A 133 37.96 -9.44 -6.02
CA GLU A 133 39.29 -8.86 -6.30
C GLU A 133 39.15 -7.48 -6.97
N VAL A 134 38.28 -7.37 -7.97
CA VAL A 134 38.08 -6.12 -8.73
C VAL A 134 37.46 -5.03 -7.85
N LEU A 135 36.48 -5.39 -7.02
CA LEU A 135 35.83 -4.46 -6.09
C LEU A 135 36.78 -3.95 -4.99
N SER A 136 37.76 -4.77 -4.58
CA SER A 136 38.76 -4.38 -3.58
C SER A 136 39.58 -3.14 -3.99
N TRP A 137 39.71 -2.88 -5.30
CA TRP A 137 40.51 -1.77 -5.82
C TRP A 137 39.83 -0.40 -5.69
N LYS A 138 38.51 -0.35 -5.46
CA LYS A 138 37.73 0.89 -5.30
C LYS A 138 38.11 1.96 -6.35
N GLY A 139 38.50 3.16 -5.90
CA GLY A 139 39.01 4.25 -6.75
C GLY A 139 40.52 4.21 -7.05
N GLY A 140 41.23 3.15 -6.63
CA GLY A 140 42.65 2.95 -6.91
C GLY A 140 42.93 2.44 -8.34
N ARG A 141 44.22 2.41 -8.74
CA ARG A 141 44.62 2.00 -10.10
C ARG A 141 44.52 0.48 -10.34
N GLY A 142 44.72 -0.35 -9.31
CA GLY A 142 44.57 -1.81 -9.43
C GLY A 142 45.26 -2.41 -10.66
N LYS A 143 44.59 -3.35 -11.34
CA LYS A 143 44.97 -3.86 -12.68
C LYS A 143 44.16 -3.19 -13.82
N TRP A 144 43.68 -1.97 -13.61
CA TRP A 144 42.89 -1.25 -14.62
C TRP A 144 43.77 -0.73 -15.76
N GLU A 145 43.37 -1.01 -17.00
CA GLU A 145 43.98 -0.49 -18.22
C GLU A 145 43.08 0.56 -18.86
N THR A 146 43.67 1.62 -19.40
CA THR A 146 42.90 2.73 -19.98
C THR A 146 42.34 2.35 -21.36
N ILE A 147 41.01 2.35 -21.48
CA ILE A 147 40.29 2.14 -22.75
C ILE A 147 40.02 3.49 -23.41
N LEU A 148 39.57 4.47 -22.63
CA LEU A 148 39.32 5.85 -23.05
C LEU A 148 39.97 6.78 -22.04
N ASP A 149 40.80 7.70 -22.52
CA ASP A 149 41.36 8.77 -21.70
C ASP A 149 40.30 9.83 -21.37
N ILE A 150 40.69 10.91 -20.68
CA ILE A 150 39.72 11.91 -20.23
C ILE A 150 39.14 12.63 -21.44
N GLN A 151 37.82 12.52 -21.60
CA GLN A 151 37.06 13.19 -22.65
C GLN A 151 36.03 14.14 -22.03
N GLU A 152 35.90 15.34 -22.60
CA GLU A 152 34.92 16.34 -22.15
C GLU A 152 33.53 16.00 -22.68
N CYS A 153 32.53 16.20 -21.82
CA CYS A 153 31.11 16.01 -22.08
C CYS A 153 30.37 17.33 -21.89
N GLY A 154 29.19 17.42 -22.49
CA GLY A 154 28.29 18.57 -22.41
C GLY A 154 26.90 18.18 -21.89
N PRO A 155 26.02 19.17 -21.63
CA PRO A 155 24.68 18.91 -21.11
C PRO A 155 23.75 18.33 -22.16
N SER A 156 22.94 17.35 -21.76
CA SER A 156 21.81 16.82 -22.54
C SER A 156 22.14 16.41 -23.98
N GLN A 157 23.25 15.71 -24.17
CA GLN A 157 23.75 15.30 -25.48
C GLN A 157 24.37 13.88 -25.44
N ARG A 158 24.33 13.19 -26.60
CA ARG A 158 25.05 11.93 -26.83
C ARG A 158 26.47 12.18 -27.33
N PHE A 159 27.44 11.52 -26.71
CA PHE A 159 28.86 11.57 -27.07
C PHE A 159 29.33 10.17 -27.42
N GLY A 160 29.93 10.01 -28.60
CA GLY A 160 30.49 8.75 -29.07
C GLY A 160 31.95 8.89 -29.46
N TRP A 161 32.79 7.95 -29.03
CA TRP A 161 34.21 7.88 -29.40
C TRP A 161 34.53 6.52 -29.98
N LYS A 162 35.08 6.51 -31.19
CA LYS A 162 35.63 5.30 -31.82
C LYS A 162 37.11 5.21 -31.53
N LEU A 163 37.57 4.04 -31.08
CA LEU A 163 38.99 3.78 -30.91
C LEU A 163 39.63 3.63 -32.30
N ASP A 164 40.70 4.38 -32.56
CA ASP A 164 41.42 4.28 -33.85
C ASP A 164 41.97 2.86 -34.08
N ASN A 165 42.34 2.19 -32.99
CA ASN A 165 42.69 0.77 -32.97
C ASN A 165 41.81 0.07 -31.92
N PRO A 166 40.94 -0.88 -32.31
CA PRO A 166 40.20 -1.71 -31.36
C PRO A 166 41.14 -2.44 -30.39
N THR A 167 40.68 -2.71 -29.18
CA THR A 167 41.53 -3.32 -28.15
C THR A 167 41.86 -4.77 -28.53
N SER A 168 43.15 -5.12 -28.57
CA SER A 168 43.56 -6.51 -28.80
C SER A 168 43.40 -7.40 -27.57
N LYS A 169 43.31 -6.78 -26.39
CA LYS A 169 43.09 -7.45 -25.11
C LYS A 169 41.60 -7.59 -24.83
N GLN A 170 41.26 -8.69 -24.17
CA GLN A 170 39.92 -9.01 -23.73
C GLN A 170 39.70 -8.44 -22.33
N TYR A 171 38.49 -7.95 -22.08
CA TYR A 171 38.07 -7.43 -20.77
C TYR A 171 36.86 -8.22 -20.28
N THR A 172 36.75 -8.36 -18.96
CA THR A 172 35.57 -8.95 -18.28
C THR A 172 34.83 -7.89 -17.47
N HIS A 173 35.53 -6.83 -17.06
CA HIS A 173 35.00 -5.72 -16.29
C HIS A 173 35.42 -4.40 -16.91
N VAL A 174 34.56 -3.39 -16.77
CA VAL A 174 34.84 -2.01 -17.15
C VAL A 174 34.53 -1.08 -15.97
N ARG A 175 35.30 -0.01 -15.83
CA ARG A 175 35.05 1.08 -14.90
C ARG A 175 34.86 2.38 -15.68
N LEU A 176 33.75 3.04 -15.42
CA LEU A 176 33.48 4.40 -15.89
C LEU A 176 33.81 5.36 -14.77
N ASN A 177 34.67 6.35 -15.05
CA ASN A 177 35.02 7.42 -14.13
C ASN A 177 34.43 8.74 -14.62
N MET A 178 33.88 9.54 -13.72
CA MET A 178 33.24 10.83 -13.96
C MET A 178 33.95 11.93 -13.16
N TYR A 179 34.36 13.02 -13.82
CA TYR A 179 35.21 14.06 -13.23
C TYR A 179 34.51 15.42 -13.13
N PRO A 180 34.46 16.06 -11.94
CA PRO A 180 34.59 15.44 -10.61
C PRO A 180 33.30 14.74 -10.14
N ASP A 181 32.14 15.27 -10.55
CA ASP A 181 30.79 14.81 -10.20
C ASP A 181 29.80 15.22 -11.30
N GLY A 182 28.60 14.65 -11.31
CA GLY A 182 27.57 14.96 -12.31
C GLY A 182 26.57 13.84 -12.54
N GLY A 183 25.94 13.86 -13.72
CA GLY A 183 24.89 12.93 -14.12
C GLY A 183 25.10 12.41 -15.53
N ILE A 184 24.87 11.10 -15.70
CA ILE A 184 24.98 10.36 -16.96
C ILE A 184 23.72 9.51 -17.11
N ALA A 185 23.00 9.69 -18.22
CA ALA A 185 21.76 8.98 -18.51
C ALA A 185 22.01 7.54 -18.97
N ARG A 186 22.95 7.34 -19.92
CA ARG A 186 23.31 6.01 -20.44
C ARG A 186 24.81 5.89 -20.68
N PHE A 187 25.31 4.67 -20.52
CA PHE A 187 26.65 4.27 -20.89
C PHE A 187 26.57 3.04 -21.80
N ARG A 188 27.32 3.05 -22.90
CA ARG A 188 27.40 1.92 -23.85
C ARG A 188 28.86 1.63 -24.16
N LEU A 189 29.18 0.35 -24.20
CA LEU A 189 30.52 -0.15 -24.52
C LEU A 189 30.44 -1.03 -25.76
N PHE A 190 30.77 -0.47 -26.92
CA PHE A 190 30.65 -1.16 -28.20
C PHE A 190 31.87 -2.03 -28.47
N GLY A 191 31.63 -3.29 -28.80
CA GLY A 191 32.70 -4.23 -29.06
C GLY A 191 32.23 -5.59 -29.55
N HIS A 192 33.13 -6.57 -29.48
CA HIS A 192 32.90 -7.94 -29.92
C HIS A 192 33.08 -8.89 -28.73
N ALA A 193 32.07 -9.71 -28.46
CA ALA A 193 32.18 -10.79 -27.49
C ALA A 193 33.19 -11.83 -27.98
N VAL A 194 34.04 -12.28 -27.06
CA VAL A 194 34.99 -13.37 -27.30
C VAL A 194 34.57 -14.54 -26.38
N PRO A 195 34.18 -15.69 -26.95
CA PRO A 195 33.76 -16.83 -26.15
C PRO A 195 34.93 -17.34 -25.31
N VAL A 196 34.62 -17.67 -24.05
CA VAL A 196 35.51 -18.43 -23.18
C VAL A 196 34.99 -19.86 -23.17
N PHE A 197 35.73 -20.76 -23.79
CA PHE A 197 35.32 -22.17 -23.87
C PHE A 197 35.38 -22.84 -22.49
N PRO A 198 34.39 -23.67 -22.13
CA PRO A 198 34.46 -24.51 -20.95
C PRO A 198 35.72 -25.38 -20.98
N GLN A 199 36.27 -25.70 -19.80
CA GLN A 199 37.38 -26.65 -19.70
C GLN A 199 36.95 -28.09 -20.02
N ASP A 200 35.66 -28.38 -19.81
CA ASP A 200 35.03 -29.65 -20.14
C ASP A 200 34.63 -29.67 -21.62
N THR A 201 35.13 -30.65 -22.36
CA THR A 201 34.85 -30.83 -23.79
C THR A 201 33.48 -31.46 -24.06
N GLU A 202 32.82 -32.01 -23.04
CA GLU A 202 31.48 -32.60 -23.14
C GLU A 202 30.36 -31.64 -22.72
N ALA A 203 30.71 -30.46 -22.19
CA ALA A 203 29.74 -29.44 -21.79
C ALA A 203 28.99 -28.88 -23.01
N ILE A 204 27.66 -28.84 -22.92
CA ILE A 204 26.81 -28.22 -23.92
C ILE A 204 27.12 -26.72 -23.98
N PHE A 205 27.53 -26.23 -25.15
CA PHE A 205 27.92 -24.84 -25.34
C PHE A 205 27.23 -24.21 -26.56
N ASP A 206 26.41 -23.19 -26.31
CA ASP A 206 25.68 -22.49 -27.37
C ASP A 206 26.55 -21.47 -28.11
N LEU A 207 27.02 -21.83 -29.30
CA LEU A 207 27.84 -20.95 -30.14
C LEU A 207 27.02 -19.89 -30.91
N ALA A 208 25.69 -20.03 -30.97
CA ALA A 208 24.80 -19.05 -31.60
C ALA A 208 24.42 -17.91 -30.64
N ALA A 209 24.52 -18.14 -29.32
CA ALA A 209 24.24 -17.13 -28.30
C ALA A 209 25.12 -15.87 -28.47
N ALA A 210 24.50 -14.69 -28.30
CA ALA A 210 25.18 -13.40 -28.35
C ALA A 210 26.27 -13.29 -27.28
N GLN A 211 26.06 -13.91 -26.11
CA GLN A 211 27.03 -13.97 -25.00
C GLN A 211 28.34 -14.66 -25.38
N ASN A 212 28.28 -15.57 -26.35
CA ASN A 212 29.39 -16.37 -26.84
C ASN A 212 29.93 -15.86 -28.19
N GLY A 213 29.49 -14.69 -28.67
CA GLY A 213 29.98 -14.08 -29.92
C GLY A 213 29.16 -14.39 -31.16
N GLY A 214 27.99 -15.02 -31.02
CA GLY A 214 27.02 -15.17 -32.09
C GLY A 214 26.51 -13.81 -32.58
N VAL A 215 26.36 -13.64 -33.90
CA VAL A 215 25.87 -12.39 -34.51
C VAL A 215 24.84 -12.72 -35.59
N ALA A 216 23.64 -12.16 -35.49
CA ALA A 216 22.65 -12.23 -36.55
C ALA A 216 23.05 -11.29 -37.70
N VAL A 217 23.43 -11.86 -38.84
CA VAL A 217 24.05 -11.12 -39.95
C VAL A 217 23.01 -10.47 -40.85
N SER A 218 21.97 -11.22 -41.22
CA SER A 218 20.96 -10.76 -42.17
C SER A 218 19.66 -11.54 -42.04
N CYS A 219 18.58 -10.98 -42.58
CA CYS A 219 17.24 -11.56 -42.55
C CYS A 219 16.42 -11.13 -43.78
N SER A 220 15.35 -11.84 -44.08
CA SER A 220 14.39 -11.49 -45.14
C SER A 220 13.49 -10.31 -44.77
N ASP A 221 12.97 -10.29 -43.53
CA ASP A 221 12.02 -9.31 -43.02
C ASP A 221 12.20 -9.11 -41.50
N GLN A 222 11.88 -7.92 -40.97
CA GLN A 222 11.93 -7.56 -39.54
C GLN A 222 10.80 -6.58 -39.21
N HIS A 223 9.58 -6.88 -39.65
CA HIS A 223 8.47 -5.94 -39.55
C HIS A 223 8.00 -5.69 -38.11
N PHE A 224 7.91 -6.74 -37.28
CA PHE A 224 7.37 -6.64 -35.91
C PHE A 224 8.42 -6.90 -34.82
N GLY A 225 9.47 -7.67 -35.12
CA GLY A 225 10.55 -7.99 -34.18
C GLY A 225 11.92 -8.06 -34.86
N THR A 226 13.00 -7.84 -34.11
CA THR A 226 14.37 -7.81 -34.66
C THR A 226 15.04 -9.18 -34.62
N LYS A 227 15.86 -9.48 -35.63
CA LYS A 227 16.60 -10.75 -35.76
C LYS A 227 17.59 -10.98 -34.61
N ASP A 228 18.07 -9.90 -33.99
CA ASP A 228 19.07 -9.93 -32.92
C ASP A 228 18.50 -10.51 -31.61
N ASN A 229 17.17 -10.47 -31.44
CA ASN A 229 16.49 -11.06 -30.28
C ASN A 229 16.59 -12.60 -30.22
N LEU A 230 16.81 -13.26 -31.37
CA LEU A 230 16.88 -14.72 -31.45
C LEU A 230 18.03 -15.32 -30.63
N ILE A 231 19.10 -14.55 -30.44
CA ILE A 231 20.36 -14.99 -29.85
C ILE A 231 20.58 -14.42 -28.43
N LEU A 232 19.56 -13.77 -27.85
CA LEU A 232 19.59 -13.26 -26.48
C LEU A 232 19.47 -14.39 -25.45
N PRO A 233 20.06 -14.24 -24.25
CA PRO A 233 19.93 -15.24 -23.19
C PRO A 233 18.51 -15.31 -22.62
N GLY A 234 18.16 -16.49 -22.08
CA GLY A 234 16.88 -16.73 -21.41
C GLY A 234 15.68 -16.85 -22.35
N ARG A 235 14.48 -17.00 -21.77
CA ARG A 235 13.22 -17.14 -22.52
C ARG A 235 12.67 -15.76 -22.90
N GLY A 236 12.14 -15.63 -24.12
CA GLY A 236 11.50 -14.40 -24.56
C GLY A 236 10.23 -14.10 -23.75
N LYS A 237 10.13 -12.89 -23.18
CA LYS A 237 9.07 -12.49 -22.23
C LYS A 237 7.70 -12.38 -22.91
N ASP A 238 7.64 -11.67 -24.03
CA ASP A 238 6.44 -11.44 -24.81
C ASP A 238 6.69 -11.68 -26.30
N MET A 239 5.75 -11.31 -27.16
CA MET A 239 5.86 -11.48 -28.61
C MET A 239 6.85 -10.50 -29.26
N GLY A 240 7.03 -9.31 -28.68
CA GLY A 240 7.97 -8.28 -29.16
C GLY A 240 9.43 -8.60 -28.83
N ASP A 241 9.66 -9.46 -27.83
CA ASP A 241 10.96 -10.01 -27.45
C ASP A 241 11.42 -11.16 -28.37
N GLY A 242 10.97 -11.21 -29.63
CA GLY A 242 11.37 -12.21 -30.63
C GLY A 242 11.66 -11.59 -32.00
N TRP A 243 12.02 -12.44 -32.97
CA TRP A 243 12.03 -12.07 -34.38
C TRP A 243 10.67 -12.45 -35.00
N GLU A 244 9.95 -11.47 -35.55
CA GLU A 244 8.62 -11.68 -36.13
C GLU A 244 8.49 -10.94 -37.47
N THR A 245 7.94 -11.66 -38.46
CA THR A 245 7.79 -11.19 -39.84
C THR A 245 6.34 -10.82 -40.18
N ALA A 246 6.17 -10.04 -41.24
CA ALA A 246 4.87 -9.61 -41.72
C ALA A 246 4.08 -10.78 -42.33
N ARG A 247 2.77 -10.82 -42.05
CA ARG A 247 1.86 -11.82 -42.64
C ARG A 247 1.83 -11.71 -44.17
N SER A 248 2.22 -12.78 -44.84
CA SER A 248 2.30 -12.90 -46.30
C SER A 248 1.27 -13.90 -46.84
N ARG A 249 0.52 -13.46 -47.86
CA ARG A 249 -0.44 -14.33 -48.58
C ARG A 249 0.13 -14.89 -49.88
N THR A 250 1.44 -14.72 -50.10
CA THR A 250 2.09 -15.10 -51.36
C THR A 250 2.42 -16.59 -51.36
N LYS A 251 2.01 -17.30 -52.43
CA LYS A 251 2.19 -18.75 -52.53
C LYS A 251 3.68 -19.10 -52.63
N GLY A 252 4.20 -19.87 -51.67
CA GLY A 252 5.61 -20.27 -51.61
C GLY A 252 6.53 -19.24 -50.97
N HIS A 253 5.98 -18.25 -50.24
CA HIS A 253 6.76 -17.32 -49.44
C HIS A 253 7.45 -18.05 -48.28
N VAL A 254 8.67 -17.63 -47.98
CA VAL A 254 9.46 -18.09 -46.84
C VAL A 254 10.24 -16.91 -46.29
N ASP A 255 10.33 -16.85 -44.97
CA ASP A 255 11.18 -15.90 -44.28
C ASP A 255 12.42 -16.59 -43.74
N TRP A 256 13.55 -15.89 -43.74
CA TRP A 256 14.82 -16.47 -43.30
C TRP A 256 15.68 -15.48 -42.52
N THR A 257 16.53 -16.02 -41.66
CA THR A 257 17.56 -15.26 -40.93
C THR A 257 18.85 -16.06 -40.86
N ILE A 258 19.98 -15.37 -40.96
CA ILE A 258 21.33 -15.96 -40.97
C ILE A 258 22.08 -15.49 -39.73
N ILE A 259 22.56 -16.44 -38.94
CA ILE A 259 23.33 -16.21 -37.72
C ILE A 259 24.74 -16.75 -37.92
N ARG A 260 25.75 -15.92 -37.67
CA ARG A 260 27.16 -16.31 -37.61
C ARG A 260 27.48 -16.77 -36.19
N LEU A 261 28.15 -17.91 -36.06
CA LEU A 261 28.54 -18.47 -34.76
C LEU A 261 29.76 -17.74 -34.17
N GLY A 262 29.91 -17.80 -32.84
CA GLY A 262 30.96 -17.11 -32.09
C GLY A 262 32.39 -17.63 -32.27
N ALA A 263 32.56 -18.81 -32.87
CA ALA A 263 33.86 -19.41 -33.20
C ALA A 263 34.07 -19.51 -34.72
N PRO A 264 35.27 -19.22 -35.26
CA PRO A 264 35.44 -18.89 -36.67
C PRO A 264 35.48 -20.06 -37.65
N GLY A 265 34.92 -19.81 -38.84
CA GLY A 265 35.47 -20.19 -40.15
C GLY A 265 35.22 -19.05 -41.16
N ALA A 266 36.10 -18.87 -42.15
CA ALA A 266 36.16 -17.65 -42.95
C ALA A 266 35.09 -17.54 -44.05
N GLY A 267 34.45 -16.37 -44.15
CA GLY A 267 33.55 -15.95 -45.24
C GLY A 267 32.08 -15.81 -44.84
N GLU A 268 31.37 -14.83 -45.40
CA GLU A 268 29.93 -14.61 -45.24
C GLU A 268 29.16 -15.27 -46.41
N PRO A 269 28.48 -16.41 -46.20
CA PRO A 269 27.65 -17.03 -47.24
C PRO A 269 26.32 -16.27 -47.40
N GLY A 270 25.94 -15.93 -48.63
CA GLY A 270 24.62 -15.38 -48.94
C GLY A 270 23.48 -16.41 -48.77
N SER A 271 22.22 -15.97 -48.73
CA SER A 271 21.03 -16.81 -48.53
C SER A 271 20.92 -17.98 -49.52
N ASP A 272 21.48 -17.82 -50.72
CA ASP A 272 21.40 -18.77 -51.85
C ASP A 272 22.76 -19.44 -52.17
N ALA A 273 23.73 -19.36 -51.25
CA ALA A 273 25.05 -19.95 -51.46
C ALA A 273 24.97 -21.49 -51.58
N GLU A 274 25.73 -22.08 -52.52
CA GLU A 274 25.75 -23.54 -52.75
C GLU A 274 26.27 -24.38 -51.55
N GLY A 275 26.78 -23.72 -50.50
CA GLY A 275 27.39 -24.36 -49.32
C GLY A 275 26.43 -24.70 -48.17
N TRP A 276 25.14 -24.37 -48.26
CA TRP A 276 24.16 -24.68 -47.19
C TRP A 276 23.85 -26.18 -47.13
N VAL A 277 23.92 -26.75 -45.93
CA VAL A 277 23.56 -28.15 -45.65
C VAL A 277 22.29 -28.14 -44.80
N GLU A 278 21.30 -28.95 -45.19
CA GLU A 278 20.06 -29.11 -44.43
C GLU A 278 20.33 -29.91 -43.15
N VAL A 279 20.13 -29.27 -41.99
CA VAL A 279 20.36 -29.86 -40.66
C VAL A 279 19.05 -30.37 -40.04
N LEU A 280 17.91 -29.80 -40.46
CA LEU A 280 16.56 -30.13 -40.02
C LEU A 280 15.59 -30.06 -41.20
N GLU A 281 14.80 -31.12 -41.41
CA GLU A 281 13.74 -31.13 -42.42
C GLU A 281 12.54 -30.25 -42.00
N PRO A 282 11.75 -29.70 -42.95
CA PRO A 282 10.59 -28.86 -42.65
C PRO A 282 9.61 -29.52 -41.67
N SER A 283 9.52 -28.96 -40.47
CA SER A 283 8.76 -29.53 -39.35
C SER A 283 7.67 -28.57 -38.88
N LYS A 284 6.51 -29.10 -38.48
CA LYS A 284 5.39 -28.28 -37.96
C LYS A 284 5.66 -27.87 -36.52
N CYS A 285 5.67 -26.56 -36.26
CA CYS A 285 5.74 -26.00 -34.91
C CYS A 285 4.36 -25.49 -34.48
N GLY A 286 4.06 -25.56 -33.19
CA GLY A 286 2.85 -25.01 -32.56
C GLY A 286 3.14 -23.68 -31.84
N PRO A 287 2.10 -22.86 -31.58
CA PRO A 287 2.25 -21.59 -30.85
C PRO A 287 2.65 -21.81 -29.39
N ASP A 288 3.40 -20.86 -28.83
CA ASP A 288 3.76 -20.76 -27.40
C ASP A 288 4.43 -21.97 -26.74
N GLN A 289 5.06 -22.85 -27.53
CA GLN A 289 5.77 -24.04 -27.04
C GLN A 289 7.24 -24.06 -27.49
N GLU A 290 8.09 -24.68 -26.69
CA GLU A 290 9.49 -24.97 -27.05
C GLU A 290 9.54 -26.23 -27.92
N HIS A 291 10.30 -26.18 -29.01
CA HIS A 291 10.45 -27.29 -29.95
C HIS A 291 11.90 -27.72 -29.99
N LYS A 292 12.18 -28.99 -29.67
CA LYS A 292 13.52 -29.58 -29.70
C LYS A 292 13.66 -30.49 -30.91
N PHE A 293 14.71 -30.29 -31.70
CA PHE A 293 14.97 -31.04 -32.91
C PHE A 293 16.37 -31.66 -32.90
N PRO A 294 16.51 -32.98 -33.13
CA PRO A 294 17.82 -33.59 -33.27
C PRO A 294 18.46 -33.17 -34.59
N SER A 295 19.76 -32.84 -34.57
CA SER A 295 20.53 -32.56 -35.78
C SER A 295 20.65 -33.82 -36.65
N ALA A 296 20.34 -33.71 -37.95
CA ALA A 296 20.58 -34.78 -38.92
C ALA A 296 22.07 -34.94 -39.30
N VAL A 297 22.94 -34.02 -38.86
CA VAL A 297 24.36 -33.96 -39.21
C VAL A 297 25.21 -33.91 -37.94
N LYS A 298 25.96 -34.98 -37.66
CA LYS A 298 26.73 -35.11 -36.40
C LYS A 298 28.21 -34.71 -36.50
N ASP A 299 28.81 -34.66 -37.70
CA ASP A 299 30.28 -34.58 -37.84
C ASP A 299 30.80 -33.48 -38.78
N LYS A 300 30.15 -32.30 -38.81
CA LYS A 300 30.62 -31.19 -39.66
C LYS A 300 30.74 -29.88 -38.87
N PRO A 301 31.85 -29.15 -39.01
CA PRO A 301 31.96 -27.81 -38.42
C PRO A 301 31.05 -26.84 -39.20
N PHE A 302 30.21 -26.13 -38.48
CA PHE A 302 29.37 -25.06 -39.02
C PHE A 302 29.95 -23.70 -38.66
N THR A 303 29.80 -22.72 -39.54
CA THR A 303 30.22 -21.34 -39.30
C THR A 303 29.03 -20.39 -39.21
N HIS A 304 27.94 -20.73 -39.90
CA HIS A 304 26.70 -19.98 -39.95
C HIS A 304 25.51 -20.95 -39.86
N VAL A 305 24.39 -20.46 -39.32
CA VAL A 305 23.11 -21.15 -39.23
C VAL A 305 22.06 -20.31 -39.95
N LYS A 306 21.24 -20.94 -40.79
CA LYS A 306 20.11 -20.31 -41.48
C LYS A 306 18.80 -20.88 -40.94
N LEU A 307 18.03 -20.06 -40.24
CA LEU A 307 16.67 -20.39 -39.83
C LEU A 307 15.71 -19.96 -40.94
N THR A 308 14.78 -20.84 -41.35
CA THR A 308 13.77 -20.55 -42.38
C THR A 308 12.37 -20.87 -41.85
N ILE A 309 11.46 -19.89 -41.89
CA ILE A 309 10.06 -20.01 -41.50
C ILE A 309 9.20 -20.18 -42.76
N ILE A 310 8.21 -21.07 -42.71
CA ILE A 310 7.34 -21.42 -43.84
C ILE A 310 5.86 -21.36 -43.41
N PRO A 311 5.02 -20.45 -43.93
CA PRO A 311 5.37 -19.35 -44.84
C PRO A 311 5.89 -18.09 -44.12
N ASP A 312 5.37 -17.78 -42.93
CA ASP A 312 5.65 -16.60 -42.10
C ASP A 312 5.43 -16.92 -40.62
N GLY A 313 5.86 -16.05 -39.70
CA GLY A 313 5.65 -16.23 -38.27
C GLY A 313 6.70 -15.55 -37.38
N GLY A 314 6.69 -15.91 -36.09
CA GLY A 314 7.62 -15.38 -35.10
C GLY A 314 8.35 -16.46 -34.32
N VAL A 315 9.62 -16.23 -34.01
CA VAL A 315 10.48 -17.09 -33.19
C VAL A 315 11.14 -16.24 -32.12
N LYS A 316 10.99 -16.65 -30.85
CA LYS A 316 11.55 -15.90 -29.71
C LYS A 316 13.04 -16.13 -29.53
N ARG A 317 13.49 -17.38 -29.54
CA ARG A 317 14.90 -17.77 -29.29
C ARG A 317 15.28 -18.94 -30.18
N LEU A 318 16.56 -19.01 -30.57
CA LEU A 318 17.15 -20.14 -31.27
C LEU A 318 18.43 -20.60 -30.55
N PRO A 319 18.32 -21.34 -29.43
CA PRO A 319 19.47 -21.96 -28.79
C PRO A 319 20.01 -23.11 -29.65
N MET A 320 21.33 -23.21 -29.79
CA MET A 320 21.99 -24.26 -30.58
C MET A 320 23.01 -25.01 -29.73
N ASP A 321 22.70 -26.26 -29.38
CA ASP A 321 23.58 -27.09 -28.56
C ASP A 321 24.65 -27.80 -29.41
N PHE A 322 25.93 -27.52 -29.13
CA PHE A 322 27.08 -28.22 -29.74
C PHE A 322 27.77 -29.09 -28.68
N GLY A 323 27.56 -30.41 -28.73
CA GLY A 323 28.19 -31.39 -27.84
C GLY A 323 28.10 -32.82 -28.41
N ASP A 324 29.14 -33.62 -28.22
CA ASP A 324 29.23 -35.00 -28.73
C ASP A 324 28.53 -35.95 -27.75
N SER A 325 27.24 -36.22 -27.99
CA SER A 325 26.46 -37.18 -27.18
C SER A 325 26.27 -38.48 -27.95
N ASP A 326 27.27 -39.35 -27.85
CA ASP A 326 27.19 -40.75 -28.23
C ASP A 326 26.97 -41.58 -26.96
N ASP A 327 25.78 -41.48 -26.35
CA ASP A 327 25.12 -42.62 -25.71
C ASP A 327 23.75 -42.23 -25.13
N GLY A 328 22.80 -43.14 -25.28
CA GLY A 328 21.60 -43.14 -24.46
C GLY A 328 21.99 -43.48 -23.03
N GLY A 329 22.12 -42.46 -22.19
CA GLY A 329 22.44 -42.59 -20.76
C GLY A 329 22.30 -41.24 -20.07
N GLY A 330 21.32 -41.12 -19.20
CA GLY A 330 20.83 -39.84 -18.65
C GLY A 330 21.78 -39.09 -17.70
N PHE A 331 21.59 -37.77 -17.70
CA PHE A 331 21.43 -36.97 -16.48
C PHE A 331 19.93 -36.60 -16.46
N GLY A 332 19.11 -36.75 -15.42
CA GLY A 332 19.38 -36.65 -13.99
C GLY A 332 18.51 -35.50 -13.45
N GLY A 333 17.18 -35.68 -13.47
CA GLY A 333 16.21 -34.69 -12.96
C GLY A 333 14.86 -34.68 -13.70
N GLU A 334 13.91 -35.43 -13.13
CA GLU A 334 12.45 -35.45 -13.33
C GLU A 334 11.83 -36.06 -14.60
N GLN A 335 11.11 -37.16 -14.34
CA GLN A 335 10.35 -37.95 -15.29
C GLN A 335 9.04 -37.25 -15.65
N ALA A 336 8.87 -36.89 -16.93
CA ALA A 336 7.55 -36.57 -17.47
C ALA A 336 6.65 -37.82 -17.41
N GLN A 337 5.67 -37.82 -16.50
CA GLN A 337 4.61 -38.83 -16.48
C GLN A 337 3.83 -38.80 -17.81
N LYS A 338 3.66 -39.97 -18.42
CA LYS A 338 2.76 -40.13 -19.58
C LYS A 338 1.32 -39.77 -19.19
N PRO A 339 0.59 -38.95 -19.97
CA PRO A 339 -0.80 -38.63 -19.65
C PRO A 339 -1.67 -39.89 -19.73
N ARG A 340 -2.47 -40.12 -18.69
CA ARG A 340 -3.50 -41.17 -18.68
C ARG A 340 -4.61 -40.80 -19.67
N PRO A 341 -5.13 -41.76 -20.48
CA PRO A 341 -6.24 -41.47 -21.38
C PRO A 341 -7.53 -41.21 -20.58
N LEU A 342 -8.23 -40.14 -20.93
CA LEU A 342 -9.53 -39.77 -20.36
C LEU A 342 -10.59 -40.86 -20.62
N PRO A 343 -11.52 -41.10 -19.66
CA PRO A 343 -12.68 -41.98 -19.86
C PRO A 343 -13.59 -41.49 -20.99
N ALA A 344 -14.32 -42.43 -21.61
CA ALA A 344 -15.04 -42.23 -22.88
C ALA A 344 -16.33 -41.36 -22.82
N ASP A 345 -16.65 -40.72 -21.70
CA ASP A 345 -17.96 -40.09 -21.46
C ASP A 345 -17.96 -38.55 -21.41
N LEU A 346 -16.95 -37.89 -21.98
CA LEU A 346 -16.94 -36.41 -22.12
C LEU A 346 -17.02 -35.98 -23.59
N PRO A 347 -17.94 -35.04 -23.93
CA PRO A 347 -18.20 -34.62 -25.31
C PRO A 347 -17.04 -33.80 -25.88
N LYS A 348 -16.73 -34.03 -27.16
CA LYS A 348 -15.50 -33.56 -27.83
C LYS A 348 -15.70 -32.44 -28.88
N SER A 349 -16.81 -31.69 -28.89
CA SER A 349 -16.97 -30.58 -29.83
C SER A 349 -17.92 -29.47 -29.39
N LEU A 350 -17.66 -28.28 -29.95
CA LEU A 350 -18.21 -26.95 -29.61
C LEU A 350 -19.59 -26.60 -30.21
N ASP A 351 -20.34 -27.56 -30.76
CA ASP A 351 -21.55 -27.25 -31.55
C ASP A 351 -22.92 -27.53 -30.88
N ASP A 352 -22.97 -28.03 -29.65
CA ASP A 352 -24.26 -28.37 -28.99
C ASP A 352 -24.80 -27.28 -28.04
N ARG A 353 -24.81 -26.02 -28.49
CA ARG A 353 -25.56 -24.95 -27.82
C ARG A 353 -26.60 -24.32 -28.74
N ARG A 354 -27.85 -24.76 -28.60
CA ARG A 354 -29.07 -23.91 -28.61
C ARG A 354 -30.33 -24.75 -28.38
N ILE A 355 -31.12 -24.38 -27.36
CA ILE A 355 -32.49 -23.84 -27.46
C ILE A 355 -33.02 -23.47 -26.04
N VAL A 356 -33.77 -22.37 -26.02
CA VAL A 356 -34.46 -21.60 -24.94
C VAL A 356 -35.75 -22.36 -24.52
N SER A 357 -36.32 -22.29 -23.29
CA SER A 357 -37.12 -21.15 -22.77
C SER A 357 -37.76 -21.39 -21.37
N THR A 358 -37.80 -20.30 -20.56
CA THR A 358 -38.91 -19.74 -19.73
C THR A 358 -39.48 -20.49 -18.49
N GLU A 359 -39.38 -19.89 -17.28
CA GLU A 359 -40.46 -19.14 -16.55
C GLU A 359 -40.11 -18.79 -15.07
N LEU A 360 -40.11 -17.48 -14.76
CA LEU A 360 -40.63 -16.69 -13.60
C LEU A 360 -40.49 -17.09 -12.09
N VAL A 361 -39.70 -16.28 -11.34
CA VAL A 361 -40.03 -15.38 -10.15
C VAL A 361 -40.59 -16.00 -8.84
N PRO A 362 -40.38 -15.46 -7.59
CA PRO A 362 -39.88 -14.13 -7.16
C PRO A 362 -38.83 -14.04 -6.02
N GLU A 363 -38.25 -12.84 -5.92
CA GLU A 363 -37.57 -12.24 -4.75
C GLU A 363 -38.58 -11.82 -3.66
N THR A 364 -38.11 -11.72 -2.42
CA THR A 364 -38.83 -11.03 -1.34
C THR A 364 -37.88 -10.08 -0.64
N GLU A 365 -38.12 -8.79 -0.78
CA GLU A 365 -37.56 -7.75 0.09
C GLU A 365 -38.32 -7.71 1.42
N MET A 366 -37.60 -7.38 2.50
CA MET A 366 -38.19 -6.78 3.69
C MET A 366 -37.26 -5.69 4.23
N TYR A 367 -37.85 -4.52 4.47
CA TYR A 367 -37.25 -3.27 4.93
C TYR A 367 -37.72 -2.98 6.36
N ASP A 368 -36.83 -2.50 7.24
CA ASP A 368 -37.08 -1.52 8.31
C ASP A 368 -35.69 -1.18 8.90
N GLY A 369 -35.21 0.06 9.03
CA GLY A 369 -35.86 1.34 9.21
C GLY A 369 -35.47 1.87 10.58
N TRP A 370 -34.31 2.54 10.66
CA TRP A 370 -33.97 3.59 11.64
C TRP A 370 -32.50 4.03 11.46
N GLN A 371 -32.30 5.22 10.87
CA GLN A 371 -31.13 6.13 10.98
C GLN A 371 -29.74 5.53 10.69
N GLY A 372 -28.96 5.88 9.66
CA GLY A 372 -28.86 7.12 8.89
C GLY A 372 -27.37 7.48 8.71
N GLN A 373 -26.80 7.14 7.54
CA GLN A 373 -25.51 7.57 6.92
C GLN A 373 -24.18 7.52 7.70
N SER A 374 -23.16 6.92 7.05
CA SER A 374 -21.75 7.29 7.18
C SER A 374 -21.26 7.95 5.88
N GLN A 375 -20.65 9.13 5.99
CA GLN A 375 -19.72 9.65 4.99
C GLN A 375 -18.41 10.03 5.68
N PHE A 376 -17.29 9.75 5.02
CA PHE A 376 -16.06 10.54 5.16
C PHE A 376 -15.61 11.00 3.77
N LEU A 377 -15.14 12.24 3.69
CA LEU A 377 -14.59 12.89 2.49
C LEU A 377 -13.19 13.47 2.78
N THR A 378 -12.49 13.70 1.67
CA THR A 378 -11.07 13.93 1.40
C THR A 378 -10.51 15.32 1.75
N THR A 379 -9.21 15.53 1.46
CA THR A 379 -8.32 16.69 1.73
C THR A 379 -8.37 17.83 0.66
N PRO A 380 -7.54 18.91 0.68
CA PRO A 380 -7.86 20.25 1.19
C PRO A 380 -7.76 21.42 0.16
N MET A 381 -8.20 22.64 0.53
CA MET A 381 -8.12 23.88 -0.29
C MET A 381 -7.29 25.02 0.34
N LEU A 382 -6.81 25.94 -0.52
CA LEU A 382 -5.89 27.06 -0.26
C LEU A 382 -6.42 28.17 0.70
N ALA A 383 -5.50 28.71 1.50
CA ALA A 383 -5.72 29.60 2.64
C ALA A 383 -6.13 31.06 2.32
N LYS A 384 -7.12 31.56 3.07
CA LYS A 384 -7.39 32.99 3.33
C LYS A 384 -6.83 33.39 4.72
N PRO A 385 -6.54 34.68 4.97
CA PRO A 385 -5.92 35.12 6.22
C PRO A 385 -6.90 35.00 7.40
N LEU A 386 -6.46 34.35 8.48
CA LEU A 386 -7.25 33.99 9.65
C LEU A 386 -7.51 35.18 10.59
N GLN A 387 -8.74 35.30 11.10
CA GLN A 387 -9.07 36.05 12.32
C GLN A 387 -9.20 35.07 13.49
N PHE A 388 -8.61 35.42 14.63
CA PHE A 388 -8.32 34.53 15.76
C PHE A 388 -9.51 34.22 16.70
N SER A 389 -10.75 34.41 16.26
CA SER A 389 -11.97 34.15 17.07
C SER A 389 -12.67 32.82 16.77
N ASP A 390 -12.37 32.16 15.65
CA ASP A 390 -13.20 31.05 15.12
C ASP A 390 -12.57 29.65 15.34
N LEU A 391 -11.88 29.44 16.47
CA LEU A 391 -11.13 28.21 16.78
C LEU A 391 -11.74 27.40 17.94
N THR A 392 -13.07 27.29 18.00
CA THR A 392 -13.76 26.36 18.91
C THR A 392 -14.78 25.52 18.15
N LEU A 393 -14.72 24.20 18.32
CA LEU A 393 -15.53 23.16 17.67
C LEU A 393 -16.97 23.01 18.24
N ASP A 394 -17.50 24.05 18.89
CA ASP A 394 -18.79 24.00 19.58
C ASP A 394 -19.80 25.06 19.06
N ASP A 395 -19.71 25.45 17.78
CA ASP A 395 -20.73 26.28 17.15
C ASP A 395 -21.82 25.40 16.49
N PRO A 396 -23.06 25.37 17.02
CA PRO A 396 -24.18 24.64 16.42
C PRO A 396 -24.64 25.20 15.07
N ASN A 397 -24.16 26.40 14.66
CA ASN A 397 -24.42 26.96 13.33
C ASN A 397 -23.39 26.55 12.26
N TYR A 398 -22.31 25.84 12.63
CA TYR A 398 -21.38 25.32 11.63
C TYR A 398 -21.97 24.15 10.82
N ASP A 399 -23.06 23.55 11.32
CA ASP A 399 -23.75 22.40 10.71
C ASP A 399 -24.69 22.79 9.57
N GLU A 400 -25.24 24.02 9.54
CA GLU A 400 -26.22 24.39 8.49
C GLU A 400 -25.58 24.90 7.18
N GLY A 401 -24.31 25.34 7.23
CA GLY A 401 -23.63 25.95 6.08
C GLY A 401 -22.81 24.99 5.21
N LEU A 402 -22.41 23.83 5.77
CA LEU A 402 -21.53 22.85 5.09
C LEU A 402 -22.23 21.53 4.75
N ILE A 403 -23.47 21.31 5.21
CA ILE A 403 -24.28 20.13 4.89
C ILE A 403 -25.19 20.34 3.67
N ARG A 404 -25.36 21.57 3.17
CA ARG A 404 -25.93 21.78 1.84
C ARG A 404 -24.88 21.61 0.76
N GLY A 405 -24.52 20.36 0.52
CA GLY A 405 -24.23 19.91 -0.84
C GLY A 405 -25.37 20.37 -1.76
N VAL A 406 -25.00 20.89 -2.92
CA VAL A 406 -25.93 21.16 -4.04
C VAL A 406 -26.73 19.86 -4.28
N PRO A 407 -28.06 19.91 -4.47
CA PRO A 407 -28.95 18.76 -4.35
C PRO A 407 -28.52 17.60 -5.24
N ASP A 408 -28.34 16.46 -4.60
CA ASP A 408 -27.94 15.17 -5.18
C ASP A 408 -29.02 14.65 -6.15
N SER A 409 -28.63 13.90 -7.19
CA SER A 409 -29.54 13.37 -8.23
C SER A 409 -30.72 12.59 -7.64
N ASP A 410 -30.47 11.92 -6.53
CA ASP A 410 -31.42 11.05 -5.84
C ASP A 410 -32.52 11.86 -5.14
N THR A 411 -32.18 13.05 -4.61
CA THR A 411 -33.18 13.97 -4.04
C THR A 411 -34.11 14.52 -5.11
N ARG A 412 -33.59 14.76 -6.32
CA ARG A 412 -34.40 15.22 -7.46
C ARG A 412 -35.25 14.10 -8.04
N LEU A 413 -34.71 12.88 -8.15
CA LEU A 413 -35.49 11.71 -8.56
C LEU A 413 -36.66 11.48 -7.62
N MET A 414 -36.44 11.61 -6.30
CA MET A 414 -37.49 11.50 -5.28
C MET A 414 -38.53 12.63 -5.40
N GLN A 415 -38.13 13.86 -5.74
CA GLN A 415 -39.07 14.94 -6.07
C GLN A 415 -39.87 14.67 -7.35
N MET A 416 -39.24 14.12 -8.39
CA MET A 416 -39.92 13.77 -9.65
C MET A 416 -40.90 12.61 -9.47
N LEU A 417 -40.56 11.62 -8.65
CA LEU A 417 -41.47 10.54 -8.21
C LEU A 417 -42.64 11.09 -7.39
N ALA A 418 -42.38 12.03 -6.48
CA ALA A 418 -43.44 12.70 -5.72
C ALA A 418 -44.36 13.53 -6.63
N ALA A 419 -43.81 14.24 -7.61
CA ALA A 419 -44.58 14.97 -8.62
C ALA A 419 -45.42 14.01 -9.49
N GLN A 420 -44.84 12.89 -9.95
CA GLN A 420 -45.56 11.85 -10.68
C GLN A 420 -46.71 11.26 -9.86
N ALA A 421 -46.50 11.00 -8.57
CA ALA A 421 -47.53 10.50 -7.65
C ALA A 421 -48.64 11.53 -7.38
N GLN A 422 -48.31 12.82 -7.28
CA GLN A 422 -49.30 13.92 -7.19
C GLN A 422 -50.13 14.03 -8.46
N HIS A 423 -49.53 13.79 -9.62
CA HIS A 423 -50.21 13.79 -10.92
C HIS A 423 -51.10 12.55 -11.14
N LEU A 424 -50.72 11.38 -10.61
CA LEU A 424 -51.54 10.16 -10.62
C LEU A 424 -52.82 10.27 -9.75
N GLY A 425 -52.82 11.13 -8.73
CA GLY A 425 -53.97 11.37 -7.85
C GLY A 425 -54.97 12.42 -8.34
N GLY A 426 -54.71 13.08 -9.47
CA GLY A 426 -55.59 14.10 -10.07
C GLY A 426 -56.70 13.51 -10.94
N GLU A 427 -57.82 14.24 -11.10
CA GLU A 427 -58.90 13.85 -12.02
C GLU A 427 -58.34 13.50 -13.41
N ALA A 428 -58.69 12.34 -13.95
CA ALA A 428 -58.35 11.94 -15.32
C ALA A 428 -58.82 13.04 -16.27
N PHE A 429 -57.86 13.75 -16.89
CA PHE A 429 -58.18 14.77 -17.89
C PHE A 429 -59.03 14.11 -18.98
N GLY A 430 -60.26 14.63 -19.15
CA GLY A 430 -61.18 14.16 -20.19
C GLY A 430 -60.57 14.30 -21.58
N ASP A 431 -61.20 13.64 -22.56
CA ASP A 431 -60.78 13.57 -23.96
C ASP A 431 -60.13 14.88 -24.47
N VAL A 432 -58.84 14.80 -24.84
CA VAL A 432 -57.99 15.93 -25.25
C VAL A 432 -58.64 16.74 -26.38
N ASP A 433 -59.35 16.06 -27.28
CA ASP A 433 -60.06 16.69 -28.40
C ASP A 433 -61.33 17.45 -27.95
N ALA A 434 -61.94 17.04 -26.83
CA ALA A 434 -63.06 17.76 -26.23
C ALA A 434 -62.61 19.07 -25.56
N ILE A 435 -61.44 19.06 -24.91
CA ILE A 435 -60.85 20.27 -24.29
C ILE A 435 -60.43 21.27 -25.37
N ALA A 436 -59.82 20.80 -26.46
CA ALA A 436 -59.44 21.66 -27.59
C ALA A 436 -60.67 22.26 -28.33
N GLY A 437 -61.81 21.56 -28.31
CA GLY A 437 -63.05 21.95 -28.97
C GLY A 437 -64.06 22.74 -28.12
N ASP A 438 -63.83 22.92 -26.81
CA ASP A 438 -64.80 23.57 -25.93
C ASP A 438 -64.83 25.11 -26.12
N GLU A 439 -65.95 25.66 -26.60
CA GLU A 439 -66.10 27.11 -26.81
C GLU A 439 -66.24 27.93 -25.51
N LYS A 440 -66.35 27.27 -24.33
CA LYS A 440 -66.52 27.95 -23.04
C LYS A 440 -65.23 28.30 -22.31
N LEU A 441 -64.14 27.57 -22.57
CA LEU A 441 -62.83 27.75 -21.93
C LEU A 441 -62.05 28.85 -22.65
N SER A 442 -61.37 29.71 -21.89
CA SER A 442 -60.48 30.73 -22.48
C SER A 442 -59.26 30.07 -23.14
N ASP A 443 -58.69 30.73 -24.15
CA ASP A 443 -57.50 30.22 -24.85
C ASP A 443 -56.28 30.04 -23.90
N GLU A 444 -56.23 30.78 -22.80
CA GLU A 444 -55.18 30.66 -21.77
C GLU A 444 -55.40 29.44 -20.86
N GLU A 445 -56.64 29.17 -20.47
CA GLU A 445 -57.00 27.96 -19.70
C GLU A 445 -56.79 26.69 -20.53
N LYS A 446 -57.14 26.71 -21.82
CA LYS A 446 -56.88 25.60 -22.76
C LYS A 446 -55.39 25.28 -22.87
N LYS A 447 -54.54 26.30 -23.00
CA LYS A 447 -53.08 26.14 -23.04
C LYS A 447 -52.55 25.50 -21.76
N SER A 448 -52.98 25.98 -20.59
CA SER A 448 -52.55 25.43 -19.29
C SER A 448 -52.99 23.98 -19.09
N MET A 449 -54.24 23.64 -19.42
CA MET A 449 -54.76 22.28 -19.28
C MET A 449 -54.09 21.31 -20.26
N LEU A 450 -53.92 21.69 -21.52
CA LEU A 450 -53.28 20.84 -22.54
C LEU A 450 -51.76 20.68 -22.29
N GLN A 451 -51.08 21.70 -21.75
CA GLN A 451 -49.68 21.61 -21.35
C GLN A 451 -49.49 20.63 -20.17
N LYS A 452 -50.34 20.73 -19.14
CA LYS A 452 -50.33 19.79 -18.01
C LYS A 452 -50.66 18.36 -18.45
N ALA A 453 -51.58 18.19 -19.39
CA ALA A 453 -51.91 16.89 -19.97
C ALA A 453 -50.73 16.27 -20.76
N LEU A 454 -49.95 17.06 -21.50
CA LEU A 454 -48.76 16.56 -22.20
C LEU A 454 -47.70 16.06 -21.22
N ILE A 455 -47.40 16.82 -20.17
CA ILE A 455 -46.37 16.46 -19.17
C ILE A 455 -46.77 15.20 -18.39
N MET A 456 -48.04 15.11 -18.00
CA MET A 456 -48.60 13.92 -17.34
C MET A 456 -48.58 12.68 -18.25
N SER A 457 -48.92 12.85 -19.53
CA SER A 457 -48.86 11.74 -20.49
C SER A 457 -47.42 11.29 -20.70
N ALA A 458 -46.46 12.23 -20.70
CA ALA A 458 -45.03 11.93 -20.83
C ALA A 458 -44.43 11.25 -19.60
N SER A 459 -44.86 11.61 -18.37
CA SER A 459 -44.42 10.95 -17.13
C SER A 459 -45.00 9.55 -16.95
N ASN A 460 -46.20 9.30 -17.47
CA ASN A 460 -46.91 8.03 -17.33
C ASN A 460 -46.62 7.04 -18.47
N GLY A 461 -45.95 7.47 -19.54
CA GLY A 461 -45.67 6.64 -20.70
C GLY A 461 -46.85 6.47 -21.67
N ASP A 462 -47.85 7.37 -21.63
CA ASP A 462 -49.05 7.28 -22.46
C ASP A 462 -48.80 7.83 -23.88
N VAL A 463 -48.29 6.95 -24.74
CA VAL A 463 -47.92 7.27 -26.12
C VAL A 463 -49.10 7.75 -26.96
N ASP A 464 -50.28 7.14 -26.77
CA ASP A 464 -51.47 7.44 -27.57
C ASP A 464 -51.96 8.87 -27.32
N ASN A 465 -51.97 9.30 -26.06
CA ASN A 465 -52.32 10.68 -25.72
C ASN A 465 -51.25 11.69 -26.13
N VAL A 466 -49.96 11.36 -25.99
CA VAL A 466 -48.86 12.22 -26.50
C VAL A 466 -48.99 12.40 -28.02
N GLN A 467 -49.22 11.33 -28.79
CA GLN A 467 -49.39 11.42 -30.24
C GLN A 467 -50.66 12.21 -30.63
N LYS A 468 -51.78 12.04 -29.91
CA LYS A 468 -53.00 12.84 -30.15
C LYS A 468 -52.79 14.33 -29.89
N ILE A 469 -52.10 14.68 -28.81
CA ILE A 469 -51.77 16.08 -28.50
C ILE A 469 -50.86 16.68 -29.59
N LEU A 470 -49.87 15.91 -30.05
CA LEU A 470 -48.85 16.37 -31.00
C LEU A 470 -49.31 16.37 -32.46
N SER A 471 -50.32 15.57 -32.84
CA SER A 471 -50.84 15.47 -34.22
C SER A 471 -52.24 16.08 -34.41
N GLY A 472 -52.98 16.32 -33.33
CA GLY A 472 -54.35 16.83 -33.34
C GLY A 472 -54.46 18.36 -33.33
N LYS A 473 -55.70 18.85 -33.14
CA LYS A 473 -56.01 20.29 -33.03
C LYS A 473 -55.38 20.96 -31.81
N ALA A 474 -54.93 20.16 -30.83
CA ALA A 474 -54.28 20.62 -29.62
C ALA A 474 -52.84 21.14 -29.83
N ARG A 475 -52.16 20.79 -30.95
CA ARG A 475 -50.78 21.22 -31.21
C ARG A 475 -50.60 22.75 -31.21
N SER A 476 -51.60 23.52 -31.62
CA SER A 476 -51.53 24.99 -31.61
C SER A 476 -51.56 25.61 -30.20
N PHE A 477 -51.93 24.83 -29.19
CA PHE A 477 -52.08 25.28 -27.80
C PHE A 477 -51.00 24.71 -26.86
N VAL A 478 -50.04 23.93 -27.38
CA VAL A 478 -49.03 23.22 -26.58
C VAL A 478 -47.64 23.60 -27.05
N ASP A 479 -46.77 23.94 -26.09
CA ASP A 479 -45.35 24.16 -26.32
C ASP A 479 -44.57 22.94 -25.81
N ILE A 480 -43.97 22.19 -26.74
CA ILE A 480 -43.29 20.92 -26.46
C ILE A 480 -42.08 21.12 -25.54
N ASN A 481 -41.46 22.30 -25.56
CA ASN A 481 -40.26 22.62 -24.79
C ASN A 481 -40.55 23.41 -23.50
N ALA A 482 -41.81 23.76 -23.23
CA ALA A 482 -42.15 24.54 -22.06
C ALA A 482 -42.01 23.68 -20.77
N PRO A 483 -41.26 24.17 -19.77
CA PRO A 483 -41.13 23.48 -18.49
C PRO A 483 -42.41 23.62 -17.65
N ASP A 484 -42.60 22.69 -16.71
CA ASP A 484 -43.65 22.77 -15.69
C ASP A 484 -43.35 23.81 -14.58
N GLU A 485 -44.22 23.84 -13.57
CA GLU A 485 -44.07 24.68 -12.36
C GLU A 485 -42.77 24.38 -11.58
N ASP A 486 -42.17 23.18 -11.77
CA ASP A 486 -40.92 22.72 -11.17
C ASP A 486 -39.67 22.91 -12.06
N GLY A 487 -39.84 23.49 -13.25
CA GLY A 487 -38.76 23.77 -14.19
C GLY A 487 -38.32 22.58 -15.06
N THR A 488 -39.14 21.54 -15.20
CA THR A 488 -38.82 20.29 -15.90
C THR A 488 -39.57 20.17 -17.24
N PRO A 489 -38.87 19.98 -18.38
CA PRO A 489 -39.50 19.68 -19.67
C PRO A 489 -40.11 18.27 -19.72
N ALA A 490 -41.11 18.06 -20.60
CA ALA A 490 -41.77 16.77 -20.80
C ALA A 490 -40.79 15.65 -21.20
N LEU A 491 -39.76 15.97 -22.01
CA LEU A 491 -38.74 15.01 -22.44
C LEU A 491 -37.86 14.51 -21.29
N VAL A 492 -37.61 15.35 -20.27
CA VAL A 492 -36.82 14.97 -19.09
C VAL A 492 -37.59 13.94 -18.25
N TYR A 493 -38.90 14.10 -18.08
CA TYR A 493 -39.74 13.09 -17.41
C TYR A 493 -39.74 11.75 -18.15
N ALA A 494 -39.93 11.76 -19.47
CA ALA A 494 -39.91 10.55 -20.29
C ALA A 494 -38.55 9.83 -20.23
N SER A 495 -37.45 10.59 -20.22
CA SER A 495 -36.08 10.06 -20.17
C SER A 495 -35.68 9.57 -18.78
N CYS A 496 -36.16 10.21 -17.72
CA CYS A 496 -35.92 9.81 -16.33
C CYS A 496 -36.60 8.47 -16.01
N PHE A 497 -37.86 8.31 -16.41
CA PHE A 497 -38.68 7.12 -16.08
C PHE A 497 -38.55 5.95 -17.07
N GLY A 498 -37.82 6.10 -18.17
CA GLY A 498 -37.55 4.98 -19.09
C GLY A 498 -38.60 4.78 -20.19
N HIS A 499 -39.39 5.81 -20.54
CA HIS A 499 -40.46 5.70 -21.55
C HIS A 499 -39.95 5.92 -22.98
N GLU A 500 -39.28 4.92 -23.55
CA GLU A 500 -38.64 5.00 -24.88
C GLU A 500 -39.58 5.37 -26.02
N SER A 501 -40.79 4.81 -26.04
CA SER A 501 -41.81 5.08 -27.07
C SER A 501 -42.33 6.53 -27.05
N VAL A 502 -42.41 7.13 -25.86
CA VAL A 502 -42.77 8.54 -25.68
C VAL A 502 -41.62 9.45 -26.10
N VAL A 503 -40.38 9.10 -25.75
CA VAL A 503 -39.18 9.84 -26.19
C VAL A 503 -39.14 9.89 -27.72
N GLN A 504 -39.36 8.76 -28.40
CA GLN A 504 -39.39 8.74 -29.86
C GLN A 504 -40.51 9.64 -30.44
N ALA A 505 -41.72 9.59 -29.87
CA ALA A 505 -42.83 10.43 -30.32
C ALA A 505 -42.58 11.94 -30.12
N LEU A 506 -41.88 12.33 -29.05
CA LEU A 506 -41.47 13.71 -28.78
C LEU A 506 -40.35 14.16 -29.73
N VAL A 507 -39.37 13.28 -29.99
CA VAL A 507 -38.27 13.52 -30.95
C VAL A 507 -38.81 13.68 -32.37
N ASP A 508 -39.71 12.81 -32.82
CA ASP A 508 -40.36 12.90 -34.14
C ASP A 508 -41.17 14.20 -34.30
N ALA A 509 -41.64 14.79 -33.19
CA ALA A 509 -42.36 16.06 -33.16
C ALA A 509 -41.47 17.31 -33.16
N GLY A 510 -40.14 17.14 -33.12
CA GLY A 510 -39.13 18.20 -33.17
C GLY A 510 -38.82 18.87 -31.83
N VAL A 511 -38.84 18.12 -30.73
CA VAL A 511 -38.43 18.62 -29.39
C VAL A 511 -36.94 18.98 -29.35
N ASP A 512 -36.59 19.97 -28.53
CA ASP A 512 -35.19 20.30 -28.24
C ASP A 512 -34.59 19.26 -27.29
N VAL A 513 -33.68 18.43 -27.82
CA VAL A 513 -33.08 17.28 -27.10
C VAL A 513 -32.13 17.70 -25.97
N ASP A 514 -31.64 18.93 -26.00
CA ASP A 514 -30.68 19.45 -25.01
C ASP A 514 -31.33 20.33 -23.95
N LYS A 515 -32.66 20.45 -23.95
CA LYS A 515 -33.36 21.31 -23.00
C LYS A 515 -33.20 20.79 -21.57
N GLN A 516 -32.42 21.53 -20.78
CA GLN A 516 -32.13 21.17 -19.40
C GLN A 516 -33.24 21.55 -18.43
N ASP A 517 -33.32 20.83 -17.31
CA ASP A 517 -34.18 21.18 -16.17
C ASP A 517 -33.62 22.34 -15.33
N ARG A 518 -34.30 22.68 -14.21
CA ARG A 518 -33.89 23.72 -13.26
C ARG A 518 -32.46 23.55 -12.70
N ASN A 519 -31.93 22.33 -12.67
CA ASN A 519 -30.61 22.00 -12.14
C ASN A 519 -29.55 21.87 -13.25
N HIS A 520 -29.89 22.25 -14.48
CA HIS A 520 -29.05 22.08 -15.67
C HIS A 520 -28.80 20.61 -16.05
N TRP A 521 -29.73 19.70 -15.74
CA TRP A 521 -29.65 18.32 -16.19
C TRP A 521 -30.34 18.14 -17.55
N SER A 522 -29.62 17.54 -18.51
CA SER A 522 -30.18 17.20 -19.82
C SER A 522 -30.95 15.87 -19.78
N PRO A 523 -31.87 15.63 -20.72
CA PRO A 523 -32.53 14.33 -20.89
C PRO A 523 -31.54 13.17 -21.02
N LEU A 524 -30.40 13.40 -21.67
CA LEU A 524 -29.32 12.42 -21.83
C LEU A 524 -28.67 12.05 -20.49
N MET A 525 -28.40 13.02 -19.62
CA MET A 525 -27.86 12.77 -18.28
C MET A 525 -28.79 11.88 -17.45
N TRP A 526 -30.09 12.16 -17.48
CA TRP A 526 -31.09 11.33 -16.79
C TRP A 526 -31.16 9.91 -17.34
N ALA A 527 -31.08 9.74 -18.67
CA ALA A 527 -31.05 8.43 -19.30
C ALA A 527 -29.78 7.63 -18.93
N MET A 528 -28.62 8.30 -18.82
CA MET A 528 -27.34 7.67 -18.46
C MET A 528 -27.29 7.26 -16.99
N THR A 529 -27.69 8.13 -16.06
CA THR A 529 -27.74 7.82 -14.61
C THR A 529 -28.67 6.65 -14.31
N ASN A 530 -29.83 6.59 -14.98
CA ASN A 530 -30.82 5.52 -14.79
C ASN A 530 -30.62 4.31 -15.71
N ARG A 531 -29.51 4.26 -16.47
CA ARG A 531 -29.11 3.13 -17.35
C ARG A 531 -30.12 2.79 -18.47
N HIS A 532 -30.87 3.78 -18.97
CA HIS A 532 -31.84 3.62 -20.06
C HIS A 532 -31.17 3.63 -21.43
N LYS A 533 -30.65 2.48 -21.85
CA LYS A 533 -29.84 2.33 -23.09
C LYS A 533 -30.58 2.75 -24.37
N GLY A 534 -31.83 2.33 -24.54
CA GLY A 534 -32.63 2.64 -25.74
C GLY A 534 -32.90 4.14 -25.89
N ILE A 535 -33.16 4.82 -24.77
CA ILE A 535 -33.39 6.27 -24.72
C ILE A 535 -32.10 7.03 -25.01
N ALA A 536 -30.99 6.64 -24.36
CA ALA A 536 -29.70 7.27 -24.61
C ALA A 536 -29.28 7.15 -26.08
N LYS A 537 -29.54 6.00 -26.71
CA LYS A 537 -29.37 5.82 -28.16
C LYS A 537 -30.25 6.79 -28.96
N ALA A 538 -31.55 6.82 -28.70
CA ALA A 538 -32.48 7.67 -29.43
C ALA A 538 -32.12 9.16 -29.31
N LEU A 539 -31.65 9.61 -28.15
CA LEU A 539 -31.21 10.98 -27.92
C LEU A 539 -29.89 11.29 -28.65
N LEU A 540 -28.91 10.39 -28.61
CA LEU A 540 -27.62 10.57 -29.31
C LEU A 540 -27.76 10.52 -30.83
N ASP A 541 -28.56 9.60 -31.36
CA ASP A 541 -28.86 9.49 -32.80
C ASP A 541 -29.53 10.78 -33.35
N ASN A 542 -30.22 11.54 -32.48
CA ASN A 542 -30.87 12.81 -32.80
C ASN A 542 -30.07 14.06 -32.38
N GLY A 543 -28.78 13.88 -32.06
CA GLY A 543 -27.82 14.98 -31.89
C GLY A 543 -27.76 15.60 -30.49
N ALA A 544 -28.16 14.88 -29.44
CA ALA A 544 -28.01 15.34 -28.06
C ALA A 544 -26.54 15.60 -27.71
N SER A 545 -26.26 16.75 -27.09
CA SER A 545 -24.93 17.17 -26.67
C SER A 545 -24.51 16.47 -25.39
N ALA A 546 -23.46 15.65 -25.49
CA ALA A 546 -22.88 15.00 -24.32
C ALA A 546 -21.93 15.91 -23.52
N GLU A 547 -21.56 17.07 -24.09
CA GLU A 547 -20.73 18.11 -23.47
C GLU A 547 -21.52 19.09 -22.59
N ALA A 548 -22.86 18.95 -22.56
CA ALA A 548 -23.69 19.74 -21.67
C ALA A 548 -23.24 19.53 -20.21
N LYS A 549 -23.21 20.60 -19.42
CA LYS A 549 -22.74 20.57 -18.03
C LYS A 549 -23.89 20.80 -17.06
N THR A 550 -23.89 20.03 -15.98
CA THR A 550 -24.78 20.26 -14.83
C THR A 550 -24.33 21.49 -14.04
N SER A 551 -25.14 21.92 -13.08
CA SER A 551 -24.77 22.95 -12.09
C SER A 551 -23.50 22.61 -11.29
N SER A 552 -23.14 21.31 -11.19
CA SER A 552 -21.91 20.80 -10.59
C SER A 552 -20.73 20.68 -11.56
N GLY A 553 -20.90 21.07 -12.82
CA GLY A 553 -19.85 21.05 -13.85
C GLY A 553 -19.58 19.68 -14.48
N ARG A 554 -20.40 18.67 -14.17
CA ARG A 554 -20.27 17.30 -14.70
C ARG A 554 -20.99 17.16 -16.04
N THR A 555 -20.43 16.34 -16.92
CA THR A 555 -20.99 15.98 -18.22
C THR A 555 -21.84 14.72 -18.12
N ALA A 556 -22.61 14.40 -19.16
CA ALA A 556 -23.42 13.17 -19.18
C ALA A 556 -22.57 11.90 -18.99
N PHE A 557 -21.33 11.92 -19.50
CA PHE A 557 -20.41 10.79 -19.42
C PHE A 557 -19.83 10.55 -18.02
N ASP A 558 -19.74 11.57 -17.17
CA ASP A 558 -19.24 11.43 -15.79
C ASP A 558 -20.17 10.61 -14.88
N PHE A 559 -21.39 10.34 -15.35
CA PHE A 559 -22.39 9.53 -14.65
C PHE A 559 -22.41 8.06 -15.11
N VAL A 560 -21.62 7.70 -16.12
CA VAL A 560 -21.49 6.31 -16.60
C VAL A 560 -20.37 5.61 -15.82
N ALA A 561 -20.69 4.53 -15.14
CA ALA A 561 -19.68 3.74 -14.42
C ALA A 561 -18.67 3.12 -15.42
N PRO A 562 -17.35 3.19 -15.14
CA PRO A 562 -16.35 2.46 -15.92
C PRO A 562 -16.71 0.96 -15.89
N ASP A 563 -16.55 0.28 -17.03
CA ASP A 563 -16.89 -1.13 -17.24
C ASP A 563 -18.40 -1.52 -17.16
N SER A 564 -19.31 -0.54 -17.20
CA SER A 564 -20.75 -0.85 -17.33
C SER A 564 -21.12 -1.26 -18.76
N GLU A 565 -22.19 -2.06 -18.91
CA GLU A 565 -22.74 -2.40 -20.23
C GLU A 565 -23.12 -1.17 -21.08
N MET A 566 -23.37 -0.02 -20.43
CA MET A 566 -23.61 1.27 -21.09
C MET A 566 -22.31 1.87 -21.66
N SER A 567 -21.20 1.71 -20.96
CA SER A 567 -19.86 2.11 -21.44
C SER A 567 -19.44 1.30 -22.66
N PHE A 568 -19.58 -0.03 -22.61
CA PHE A 568 -19.32 -0.90 -23.77
C PHE A 568 -20.24 -0.56 -24.96
N TYR A 569 -21.51 -0.26 -24.69
CA TYR A 569 -22.46 0.13 -25.72
C TYR A 569 -22.08 1.45 -26.41
N LEU A 570 -21.64 2.47 -25.67
CA LEU A 570 -21.18 3.73 -26.24
C LEU A 570 -19.91 3.55 -27.09
N HIS A 571 -18.99 2.71 -26.63
CA HIS A 571 -17.76 2.37 -27.33
C HIS A 571 -18.03 1.59 -28.64
N ASP A 572 -18.90 0.59 -28.61
CA ASP A 572 -19.25 -0.24 -29.78
C ASP A 572 -20.00 0.54 -30.88
N ASN A 573 -20.75 1.58 -30.52
CA ASN A 573 -21.50 2.40 -31.49
C ASN A 573 -20.68 3.59 -32.04
N GLY A 574 -19.38 3.67 -31.74
CA GLY A 574 -18.49 4.65 -32.36
C GLY A 574 -18.71 6.09 -31.89
N TYR A 575 -19.35 6.28 -30.73
CA TYR A 575 -19.40 7.58 -30.05
C TYR A 575 -18.01 7.87 -29.47
N SER A 576 -17.13 8.40 -30.33
CA SER A 576 -15.73 8.67 -30.02
C SER A 576 -15.60 9.65 -28.85
N ILE A 577 -14.96 9.17 -27.78
CA ILE A 577 -14.53 9.93 -26.61
C ILE A 577 -13.51 10.98 -27.05
N GLY A 578 -13.99 12.20 -27.25
CA GLY A 578 -13.12 13.37 -27.38
C GLY A 578 -12.74 13.85 -25.98
N ASN A 579 -11.63 13.34 -25.44
CA ASN A 579 -11.08 13.83 -24.18
C ASN A 579 -10.60 15.27 -24.35
N ALA A 580 -11.46 16.24 -24.03
CA ALA A 580 -11.08 17.63 -23.83
C ALA A 580 -10.29 17.75 -22.51
N GLY A 581 -9.02 17.34 -22.55
CA GLY A 581 -8.03 17.80 -21.57
C GLY A 581 -7.25 16.74 -20.79
N VAL A 582 -6.86 15.61 -21.37
CA VAL A 582 -5.66 14.85 -20.96
C VAL A 582 -5.10 14.16 -22.20
N THR A 583 -3.83 14.41 -22.52
CA THR A 583 -3.13 13.85 -23.69
C THR A 583 -2.71 12.41 -23.44
N ASP A 584 -3.34 11.50 -24.17
CA ASP A 584 -2.74 10.41 -24.98
C ASP A 584 -1.65 9.53 -24.30
N ASP A 585 -2.10 8.51 -23.55
CA ASP A 585 -1.34 7.28 -23.27
C ASP A 585 -2.29 6.09 -23.45
N PHE A 586 -2.52 5.71 -24.71
CA PHE A 586 -3.50 4.69 -25.12
C PHE A 586 -2.77 3.40 -25.51
N TYR A 587 -2.49 2.52 -24.53
CA TYR A 587 -2.50 1.03 -24.61
C TYR A 587 -1.85 0.45 -23.34
N ASN A 588 -2.65 0.09 -22.33
CA ASN A 588 -2.32 -1.04 -21.44
C ASN A 588 -3.59 -1.53 -20.71
N PRO A 589 -4.05 -2.77 -20.94
CA PRO A 589 -5.13 -3.37 -20.15
C PRO A 589 -4.51 -4.05 -18.92
N GLY A 590 -4.43 -3.34 -17.79
CA GLY A 590 -3.75 -3.80 -16.56
C GLY A 590 -4.56 -3.68 -15.27
N PHE A 591 -5.90 -3.64 -15.34
CA PHE A 591 -6.73 -3.48 -14.13
C PHE A 591 -6.99 -4.80 -13.39
N SER A 592 -5.95 -5.30 -12.71
CA SER A 592 -6.05 -6.15 -11.50
C SER A 592 -4.70 -6.28 -10.81
N GLN A 593 -3.62 -6.30 -11.60
CA GLN A 593 -2.24 -6.38 -11.12
C GLN A 593 -1.76 -5.03 -10.55
N ASP A 594 -2.06 -3.92 -11.24
CA ASP A 594 -1.61 -2.59 -10.83
C ASP A 594 -2.16 -2.18 -9.47
N LYS A 595 -3.37 -2.62 -9.09
CA LYS A 595 -3.95 -2.30 -7.78
C LYS A 595 -3.29 -3.09 -6.63
N PHE A 596 -2.89 -4.33 -6.90
CA PHE A 596 -2.12 -5.16 -5.95
C PHE A 596 -0.67 -4.69 -5.86
N GLU A 597 -0.07 -4.28 -6.98
CA GLU A 597 1.27 -3.71 -7.03
C GLU A 597 1.31 -2.30 -6.43
N GLU A 598 0.25 -1.50 -6.57
CA GLU A 598 0.08 -0.21 -5.91
C GLU A 598 -0.17 -0.39 -4.42
N GLU A 599 -0.94 -1.39 -3.98
CA GLU A 599 -1.11 -1.74 -2.55
C GLU A 599 0.18 -2.30 -1.94
N MET A 600 0.93 -3.13 -2.67
CA MET A 600 2.27 -3.59 -2.28
C MET A 600 3.26 -2.44 -2.24
N ALA A 601 3.24 -1.53 -3.21
CA ALA A 601 4.09 -0.35 -3.23
C ALA A 601 3.72 0.64 -2.12
N GLU A 602 2.43 0.84 -1.82
CA GLU A 602 1.98 1.64 -0.69
C GLU A 602 2.38 1.00 0.65
N ASN A 603 2.27 -0.33 0.80
CA ASN A 603 2.74 -1.05 1.96
C ASN A 603 4.28 -1.01 2.09
N GLU A 604 5.01 -1.10 0.99
CA GLU A 604 6.48 -1.01 0.93
C GLU A 604 6.96 0.44 1.20
N ILE A 605 6.26 1.45 0.67
CA ILE A 605 6.51 2.88 0.92
C ILE A 605 6.19 3.22 2.38
N ARG A 606 5.07 2.72 2.93
CA ARG A 606 4.72 2.87 4.35
C ARG A 606 5.76 2.20 5.25
N ARG A 607 6.22 1.00 4.88
CA ARG A 607 7.31 0.25 5.52
C ARG A 607 8.63 1.02 5.48
N ARG A 608 9.01 1.63 4.35
CA ARG A 608 10.21 2.48 4.23
C ARG A 608 10.11 3.78 5.03
N MET A 609 8.98 4.49 4.96
CA MET A 609 8.74 5.72 5.72
C MET A 609 8.76 5.47 7.23
N MET A 610 8.28 4.30 7.67
CA MET A 610 8.33 3.86 9.07
C MET A 610 9.73 3.42 9.50
N MET A 611 10.53 2.80 8.62
CA MET A 611 11.93 2.45 8.91
C MET A 611 12.84 3.68 9.02
N ASP A 612 12.65 4.70 8.17
CA ASP A 612 13.37 5.98 8.27
C ASP A 612 13.04 6.73 9.59
N SER A 613 11.81 6.54 10.10
CA SER A 613 11.34 7.08 11.38
C SER A 613 11.90 6.33 12.60
N ALA A 614 12.19 5.04 12.46
CA ALA A 614 12.73 4.18 13.52
C ALA A 614 14.27 4.26 13.65
N ARG A 615 14.99 4.61 12.56
CA ARG A 615 16.45 4.81 12.55
C ARG A 615 16.92 5.99 13.41
N ASP A 616 16.05 6.96 13.66
CA ASP A 616 16.36 8.19 14.42
C ASP A 616 16.09 8.10 15.94
N LEU A 617 15.56 6.99 16.47
CA LEU A 617 14.90 6.97 17.80
C LEU A 617 15.18 5.72 18.69
N GLU A 618 16.41 5.20 18.70
CA GLU A 618 16.83 4.12 19.63
C GLU A 618 16.02 2.80 19.54
N VAL A 619 15.32 2.54 18.43
CA VAL A 619 14.90 1.17 18.11
C VAL A 619 16.14 0.50 17.55
N ASP A 620 16.66 -0.52 18.23
CA ASP A 620 17.87 -1.22 17.83
C ASP A 620 17.55 -2.13 16.62
N LEU A 621 17.33 -1.49 15.47
CA LEU A 621 17.08 -2.14 14.17
C LEU A 621 18.33 -2.90 13.67
N GLY A 622 19.46 -2.82 14.39
CA GLY A 622 20.71 -3.49 14.05
C GLY A 622 20.64 -5.01 14.19
N ASN A 623 19.80 -5.53 15.10
CA ASN A 623 19.58 -6.98 15.26
C ASN A 623 18.54 -7.55 14.27
N MET A 624 18.04 -6.71 13.37
CA MET A 624 16.78 -6.95 12.68
C MET A 624 16.96 -7.52 11.27
N GLY A 625 18.12 -8.09 10.89
CA GLY A 625 18.28 -8.78 9.59
C GLY A 625 17.83 -7.92 8.40
N ILE A 626 18.45 -6.75 8.20
CA ILE A 626 18.09 -5.80 7.14
C ILE A 626 18.55 -6.28 5.74
N ASP A 627 19.34 -7.36 5.67
CA ASP A 627 19.90 -7.92 4.43
C ASP A 627 19.11 -9.10 3.84
N ASP A 628 17.96 -9.49 4.41
CA ASP A 628 17.16 -10.56 3.82
C ASP A 628 16.46 -10.05 2.55
N GLN A 629 16.90 -10.58 1.40
CA GLN A 629 16.21 -10.42 0.13
C GLN A 629 14.77 -10.95 0.27
N PRO A 630 13.77 -10.35 -0.39
CA PRO A 630 12.45 -10.96 -0.45
C PRO A 630 12.59 -12.38 -1.02
N GLU A 631 12.18 -13.38 -0.24
CA GLU A 631 12.10 -14.76 -0.71
C GLU A 631 11.26 -14.78 -1.99
N THR A 632 11.77 -15.44 -3.02
CA THR A 632 11.01 -15.71 -4.23
C THR A 632 9.78 -16.51 -3.84
N VAL A 633 8.59 -16.10 -4.28
CA VAL A 633 7.36 -16.87 -4.08
C VAL A 633 7.61 -18.24 -4.74
N ASP A 634 7.83 -19.27 -3.94
CA ASP A 634 8.05 -20.61 -4.47
C ASP A 634 6.77 -21.03 -5.20
N GLU A 635 6.89 -21.32 -6.51
CA GLU A 635 5.81 -21.84 -7.35
C GLU A 635 5.34 -23.26 -6.93
N PHE A 636 5.80 -23.78 -5.80
CA PHE A 636 5.50 -25.12 -5.28
C PHE A 636 4.24 -25.20 -4.39
N GLU A 637 3.46 -24.12 -4.23
CA GLU A 637 2.32 -24.09 -3.29
C GLU A 637 1.00 -24.72 -3.82
N GLU A 638 0.96 -25.30 -5.02
CA GLU A 638 -0.28 -25.84 -5.60
C GLU A 638 -0.74 -27.22 -5.07
N GLU A 639 0.06 -27.92 -4.23
CA GLU A 639 -0.29 -29.28 -3.74
C GLU A 639 -0.21 -29.48 -2.22
N LEU A 640 -0.39 -28.45 -1.38
CA LEU A 640 -0.53 -28.67 0.07
C LEU A 640 -1.91 -29.27 0.40
N GLN A 641 -1.89 -30.47 0.98
CA GLN A 641 -3.07 -31.20 1.45
C GLN A 641 -3.82 -30.41 2.54
N GLU A 642 -5.16 -30.41 2.49
CA GLU A 642 -6.01 -29.65 3.43
C GLU A 642 -5.78 -30.11 4.89
N PHE A 643 -5.50 -29.15 5.79
CA PHE A 643 -5.24 -29.45 7.20
C PHE A 643 -6.52 -29.90 7.92
N ASP A 644 -6.52 -31.09 8.53
CA ASP A 644 -7.71 -31.65 9.18
C ASP A 644 -7.71 -31.31 10.67
N TRP A 645 -8.61 -30.40 11.06
CA TRP A 645 -8.81 -29.97 12.45
C TRP A 645 -9.67 -30.94 13.27
N SER A 646 -10.34 -31.89 12.61
CA SER A 646 -11.25 -32.84 13.25
C SER A 646 -10.56 -34.14 13.66
N ARG A 647 -9.46 -34.49 12.98
CA ARG A 647 -8.69 -35.72 13.20
C ARG A 647 -7.20 -35.43 13.08
N CYS A 648 -6.41 -36.13 13.88
CA CYS A 648 -4.95 -36.07 13.78
C CYS A 648 -4.49 -37.04 12.67
N LEU A 649 -4.02 -36.50 11.55
CA LEU A 649 -3.38 -37.27 10.48
C LEU A 649 -1.87 -37.41 10.75
N HIS A 650 -1.25 -38.49 10.26
CA HIS A 650 0.15 -38.83 10.52
C HIS A 650 1.15 -37.76 10.01
N ASP A 651 0.77 -36.99 8.99
CA ASP A 651 1.51 -35.88 8.40
C ASP A 651 1.29 -34.54 9.13
N GLN A 652 0.40 -34.49 10.12
CA GLN A 652 -0.01 -33.26 10.83
C GLN A 652 0.32 -33.32 12.33
N MET A 653 1.43 -33.98 12.67
CA MET A 653 1.95 -34.09 14.04
C MET A 653 3.47 -34.05 14.05
N PHE A 654 4.05 -33.57 15.16
CA PHE A 654 5.49 -33.62 15.38
C PHE A 654 5.82 -34.69 16.42
N VAL A 655 6.46 -35.77 15.98
CA VAL A 655 6.81 -36.91 16.83
C VAL A 655 8.15 -36.64 17.50
N PHE A 656 8.19 -36.74 18.82
CA PHE A 656 9.41 -36.53 19.60
C PHE A 656 9.54 -37.53 20.76
N GLN A 657 10.75 -37.68 21.29
CA GLN A 657 11.04 -38.47 22.50
C GLN A 657 11.06 -37.54 23.72
N GLU A 658 10.61 -38.06 24.87
CA GLU A 658 10.58 -37.28 26.12
C GLU A 658 11.96 -36.75 26.53
N ASP A 659 13.03 -37.49 26.25
CA ASP A 659 14.42 -37.11 26.57
C ASP A 659 14.94 -35.94 25.71
N ASP A 660 14.35 -35.72 24.53
CA ASP A 660 14.72 -34.63 23.62
C ASP A 660 13.90 -33.35 23.84
N LEU A 661 12.86 -33.40 24.68
CA LEU A 661 11.90 -32.32 24.87
C LEU A 661 12.57 -30.99 25.27
N ASP A 662 13.44 -31.03 26.29
CA ASP A 662 14.12 -29.82 26.78
C ASP A 662 15.00 -29.17 25.70
N ARG A 663 15.71 -30.00 24.92
CA ARG A 663 16.57 -29.56 23.82
C ARG A 663 15.75 -28.89 22.71
N ILE A 664 14.64 -29.50 22.33
CA ILE A 664 13.73 -28.97 21.30
C ILE A 664 13.20 -27.61 21.74
N LEU A 665 12.71 -27.51 22.97
CA LEU A 665 12.19 -26.24 23.51
C LEU A 665 13.30 -25.18 23.68
N ASP A 666 14.53 -25.56 24.03
CA ASP A 666 15.66 -24.62 24.10
C ASP A 666 16.00 -24.01 22.73
N ILE A 667 15.93 -24.81 21.66
CA ILE A 667 16.20 -24.34 20.30
C ILE A 667 15.10 -23.38 19.84
N VAL A 668 13.85 -23.69 20.17
CA VAL A 668 12.67 -23.02 19.57
C VAL A 668 12.16 -21.85 20.41
N ILE A 669 12.39 -21.88 21.72
CA ILE A 669 11.94 -20.86 22.66
C ILE A 669 13.12 -20.01 23.12
N THR A 670 14.14 -20.63 23.71
CA THR A 670 15.22 -19.89 24.40
C THR A 670 16.25 -19.29 23.44
N ASN A 671 16.66 -20.03 22.41
CA ASN A 671 17.73 -19.63 21.48
C ASN A 671 17.20 -19.04 20.16
N MET A 672 15.87 -19.04 19.96
CA MET A 672 15.28 -18.53 18.73
C MET A 672 15.32 -17.01 18.71
N GLN A 673 16.00 -16.46 17.70
CA GLN A 673 15.98 -15.02 17.45
C GLN A 673 14.73 -14.64 16.64
N PRO A 674 14.08 -13.49 16.93
CA PRO A 674 12.93 -13.03 16.15
C PRO A 674 13.25 -12.94 14.65
N GLN A 675 12.53 -13.73 13.85
CA GLN A 675 12.69 -13.79 12.40
C GLN A 675 11.62 -12.96 11.68
N ARG A 676 11.94 -12.47 10.48
CA ARG A 676 11.02 -11.70 9.63
C ARG A 676 10.31 -12.54 8.59
N SER A 677 10.89 -13.67 8.19
CA SER A 677 10.33 -14.52 7.12
C SER A 677 8.93 -15.02 7.53
N PRO A 678 7.88 -14.81 6.72
CA PRO A 678 6.52 -15.25 7.02
C PRO A 678 6.40 -16.74 7.37
N SER A 679 7.25 -17.58 6.78
CA SER A 679 7.31 -19.03 7.04
C SER A 679 7.97 -19.37 8.39
N GLN A 680 8.92 -18.54 8.85
CA GLN A 680 9.69 -18.77 10.07
C GLN A 680 9.07 -18.10 11.33
N LYS A 681 8.30 -17.02 11.15
CA LYS A 681 7.61 -16.31 12.26
C LYS A 681 6.78 -17.24 13.17
N PRO A 682 5.90 -18.13 12.65
CA PRO A 682 5.01 -18.94 13.47
C PRO A 682 5.65 -20.26 13.96
N VAL A 683 6.93 -20.51 13.66
CA VAL A 683 7.58 -21.80 13.95
C VAL A 683 7.45 -22.22 15.43
N PRO A 684 7.66 -21.35 16.43
CA PRO A 684 7.45 -21.72 17.83
C PRO A 684 6.02 -22.20 18.13
N ALA A 685 5.01 -21.44 17.69
CA ALA A 685 3.62 -21.81 17.88
C ALA A 685 3.29 -23.13 17.17
N ASN A 686 3.72 -23.28 15.91
CA ASN A 686 3.50 -24.47 15.10
C ASN A 686 4.11 -25.71 15.74
N MET A 687 5.35 -25.62 16.21
CA MET A 687 6.05 -26.76 16.76
C MET A 687 5.48 -27.20 18.12
N ILE A 688 5.14 -26.24 19.00
CA ILE A 688 4.47 -26.56 20.27
C ILE A 688 3.10 -27.21 20.00
N PHE A 689 2.33 -26.67 19.07
CA PHE A 689 1.01 -27.20 18.71
C PHE A 689 1.07 -28.61 18.10
N LEU A 690 1.95 -28.83 17.11
CA LEU A 690 2.11 -30.14 16.47
C LEU A 690 2.64 -31.20 17.44
N SER A 691 3.50 -30.80 18.39
CA SER A 691 3.96 -31.65 19.49
C SER A 691 2.82 -31.99 20.46
N ALA A 692 1.94 -31.02 20.75
CA ALA A 692 0.77 -31.22 21.59
C ALA A 692 -0.25 -32.17 20.94
N ARG A 693 -0.45 -32.08 19.61
CA ARG A 693 -1.30 -33.05 18.87
C ARG A 693 -0.75 -34.47 19.00
N TYR A 694 0.56 -34.67 18.80
CA TYR A 694 1.18 -35.99 18.98
C TYR A 694 0.98 -36.53 20.40
N ALA A 695 1.28 -35.71 21.41
CA ALA A 695 1.17 -36.11 22.81
C ALA A 695 -0.27 -36.50 23.21
N HIS A 696 -1.26 -35.73 22.75
CA HIS A 696 -2.68 -35.96 23.06
C HIS A 696 -3.27 -37.19 22.36
N TYR A 697 -3.05 -37.32 21.04
CA TYR A 697 -3.72 -38.35 20.24
C TYR A 697 -2.98 -39.70 20.22
N HIS A 698 -1.65 -39.71 20.34
CA HIS A 698 -0.82 -40.90 20.12
C HIS A 698 0.06 -41.32 21.31
N SER A 699 0.14 -40.52 22.38
CA SER A 699 0.98 -40.81 23.54
C SER A 699 0.18 -40.79 24.85
N SER A 700 0.59 -39.98 25.84
CA SER A 700 -0.04 -39.88 27.16
C SER A 700 -0.38 -38.44 27.56
N HIS A 701 -1.38 -38.29 28.42
CA HIS A 701 -1.74 -37.00 29.00
C HIS A 701 -0.62 -36.40 29.86
N GLU A 702 0.20 -37.24 30.51
CA GLU A 702 1.36 -36.80 31.31
C GLU A 702 2.42 -36.13 30.43
N LEU A 703 2.67 -36.65 29.22
CA LEU A 703 3.61 -36.05 28.27
C LEU A 703 3.11 -34.71 27.76
N LEU A 704 1.80 -34.60 27.50
CA LEU A 704 1.15 -33.34 27.10
C LEU A 704 1.30 -32.27 28.18
N GLU A 705 0.99 -32.60 29.44
CA GLU A 705 1.12 -31.69 30.57
C GLU A 705 2.58 -31.24 30.74
N LYS A 706 3.54 -32.17 30.70
CA LYS A 706 4.97 -31.86 30.79
C LYS A 706 5.44 -30.92 29.68
N LEU A 707 5.05 -31.18 28.43
CA LEU A 707 5.34 -30.35 27.26
C LEU A 707 4.83 -28.91 27.48
N LEU A 708 3.56 -28.76 27.84
CA LEU A 708 2.93 -27.45 27.95
C LEU A 708 3.47 -26.63 29.12
N VAL A 709 3.67 -27.25 30.29
CA VAL A 709 4.26 -26.57 31.46
C VAL A 709 5.70 -26.14 31.17
N THR A 710 6.52 -27.03 30.61
CA THR A 710 7.93 -26.70 30.30
C THR A 710 8.03 -25.62 29.22
N ALA A 711 7.16 -25.66 28.22
CA ALA A 711 7.06 -24.60 27.22
C ALA A 711 6.65 -23.26 27.85
N GLN A 712 5.64 -23.26 28.73
CA GLN A 712 5.20 -22.05 29.43
C GLN A 712 6.33 -21.40 30.22
N ASP A 713 7.03 -22.19 31.04
CA ASP A 713 8.12 -21.71 31.90
C ASP A 713 9.23 -21.07 31.06
N LYS A 714 9.64 -21.72 29.96
CA LYS A 714 10.66 -21.17 29.06
C LYS A 714 10.19 -19.90 28.34
N ILE A 715 8.93 -19.80 27.96
CA ILE A 715 8.39 -18.57 27.33
C ILE A 715 8.42 -17.42 28.35
N ASN A 716 7.96 -17.69 29.58
CA ASN A 716 7.99 -16.72 30.66
C ASN A 716 9.43 -16.24 30.94
N ASP A 717 10.39 -17.16 31.05
CA ASP A 717 11.80 -16.82 31.29
C ASP A 717 12.37 -15.89 30.19
N VAL A 718 12.03 -16.13 28.91
CA VAL A 718 12.49 -15.30 27.79
C VAL A 718 11.84 -13.92 27.83
N VAL A 719 10.54 -13.84 28.11
CA VAL A 719 9.79 -12.59 28.23
C VAL A 719 10.30 -11.76 29.41
N GLU A 720 10.57 -12.39 30.56
CA GLU A 720 11.15 -11.75 31.75
C GLU A 720 12.57 -11.23 31.50
N ALA A 721 13.40 -12.00 30.77
CA ALA A 721 14.75 -11.57 30.42
C ALA A 721 14.77 -10.36 29.47
N HIS A 722 13.74 -10.19 28.63
CA HIS A 722 13.68 -9.19 27.57
C HIS A 722 12.50 -8.19 27.71
N GLN A 723 12.15 -7.83 28.94
CA GLN A 723 11.05 -6.90 29.26
C GLN A 723 11.13 -5.51 28.59
N TRP A 724 12.30 -5.11 28.08
CA TRP A 724 12.54 -3.81 27.44
C TRP A 724 12.80 -3.91 25.93
N ASP A 725 12.64 -5.10 25.35
CA ASP A 725 12.81 -5.32 23.91
C ASP A 725 11.45 -5.55 23.26
N MET A 726 10.93 -4.47 22.67
CA MET A 726 9.67 -4.47 21.91
C MET A 726 9.61 -5.58 20.85
N THR A 727 10.73 -5.94 20.23
CA THR A 727 10.76 -6.91 19.12
C THR A 727 10.52 -8.33 19.61
N ILE A 728 11.16 -8.72 20.71
CA ILE A 728 10.98 -10.03 21.36
C ILE A 728 9.58 -10.13 21.96
N LEU A 729 9.10 -9.05 22.60
CA LEU A 729 7.74 -9.00 23.13
C LEU A 729 6.69 -9.12 22.02
N ALA A 730 6.86 -8.43 20.89
CA ALA A 730 5.96 -8.53 19.75
C ALA A 730 5.98 -9.93 19.10
N PHE A 731 7.17 -10.53 18.98
CA PHE A 731 7.35 -11.89 18.48
C PHE A 731 6.61 -12.93 19.34
N TRP A 732 6.76 -12.85 20.67
CA TRP A 732 6.06 -13.75 21.60
C TRP A 732 4.58 -13.45 21.73
N MET A 733 4.14 -12.19 21.62
CA MET A 733 2.72 -11.85 21.55
C MET A 733 2.04 -12.50 20.34
N SER A 734 2.69 -12.42 19.16
CA SER A 734 2.20 -13.07 17.95
C SER A 734 2.12 -14.59 18.10
N ASN A 735 3.22 -15.24 18.52
CA ASN A 735 3.26 -16.69 18.71
C ASN A 735 2.29 -17.19 19.80
N ALA A 736 2.15 -16.48 20.91
CA ALA A 736 1.22 -16.86 21.99
C ALA A 736 -0.25 -16.73 21.55
N THR A 737 -0.60 -15.66 20.82
CA THR A 737 -1.98 -15.50 20.30
C THR A 737 -2.30 -16.54 19.23
N LEU A 738 -1.33 -16.89 18.37
CA LEU A 738 -1.48 -17.93 17.35
C LEU A 738 -1.60 -19.33 17.97
N LEU A 739 -0.77 -19.65 18.96
CA LEU A 739 -0.86 -20.91 19.70
C LEU A 739 -2.21 -21.05 20.41
N LEU A 740 -2.70 -19.96 21.03
CA LEU A 740 -4.03 -19.93 21.64
C LEU A 740 -5.14 -20.17 20.61
N HIS A 741 -5.00 -19.64 19.39
CA HIS A 741 -5.93 -19.92 18.30
C HIS A 741 -5.93 -21.40 17.91
N TYR A 742 -4.76 -22.01 17.71
CA TYR A 742 -4.65 -23.43 17.33
C TYR A 742 -5.25 -24.37 18.37
N LEU A 743 -4.95 -24.13 19.65
CA LEU A 743 -5.49 -24.93 20.75
C LEU A 743 -7.02 -24.82 20.88
N LYS A 744 -7.61 -23.69 20.48
CA LYS A 744 -9.07 -23.49 20.45
C LYS A 744 -9.75 -23.99 19.17
N LYS A 745 -8.98 -24.23 18.10
CA LYS A 745 -9.51 -24.70 16.81
C LYS A 745 -9.55 -26.23 16.72
N ASP A 746 -8.58 -26.93 17.30
CA ASP A 746 -8.52 -28.41 17.28
C ASP A 746 -9.52 -29.05 18.26
N ALA A 747 -10.41 -29.91 17.75
CA ALA A 747 -11.55 -30.42 18.50
C ALA A 747 -11.19 -31.23 19.77
N GLY A 748 -10.05 -31.92 19.79
CA GLY A 748 -9.61 -32.70 20.95
C GLY A 748 -8.81 -31.88 21.95
N LEU A 749 -7.96 -30.97 21.46
CA LEU A 749 -7.10 -30.17 22.33
C LEU A 749 -7.85 -29.06 23.07
N VAL A 750 -8.99 -28.55 22.57
CA VAL A 750 -9.74 -27.48 23.26
C VAL A 750 -10.08 -27.87 24.70
N GLU A 751 -10.57 -29.09 24.90
CA GLU A 751 -10.99 -29.58 26.22
C GLU A 751 -9.79 -29.99 27.09
N ALA A 752 -8.76 -30.58 26.48
CA ALA A 752 -7.58 -31.08 27.19
C ALA A 752 -6.63 -29.97 27.69
N THR A 753 -6.64 -28.80 27.06
CA THR A 753 -5.65 -27.72 27.32
C THR A 753 -6.24 -26.48 27.98
N THR A 754 -7.42 -26.59 28.61
CA THR A 754 -8.14 -25.43 29.19
C THR A 754 -7.33 -24.62 30.21
N GLU A 755 -6.57 -25.29 31.10
CA GLU A 755 -5.70 -24.61 32.07
C GLU A 755 -4.56 -23.85 31.39
N PHE A 756 -3.91 -24.47 30.40
CA PHE A 756 -2.85 -23.85 29.63
C PHE A 756 -3.36 -22.68 28.77
N GLN A 757 -4.57 -22.77 28.22
CA GLN A 757 -5.21 -21.65 27.51
C GLN A 757 -5.44 -20.44 28.42
N ALA A 758 -5.77 -20.66 29.70
CA ALA A 758 -5.92 -19.59 30.68
C ALA A 758 -4.56 -18.96 31.03
N GLN A 759 -3.52 -19.78 31.20
CA GLN A 759 -2.16 -19.30 31.44
C GLN A 759 -1.60 -18.50 30.25
N LEU A 760 -1.81 -18.97 29.01
CA LEU A 760 -1.46 -18.22 27.80
C LEU A 760 -2.19 -16.88 27.73
N ALA A 761 -3.48 -16.83 28.11
CA ALA A 761 -4.24 -15.59 28.16
C ALA A 761 -3.66 -14.58 29.18
N GLU A 762 -3.22 -15.06 30.35
CA GLU A 762 -2.53 -14.25 31.35
C GLU A 762 -1.17 -13.74 30.83
N LEU A 763 -0.39 -14.60 30.18
CA LEU A 763 0.88 -14.23 29.56
C LEU A 763 0.68 -13.16 28.47
N ILE A 764 -0.32 -13.30 27.60
CA ILE A 764 -0.61 -12.29 26.57
C ILE A 764 -0.92 -10.93 27.21
N ASN A 765 -1.67 -10.91 28.31
CA ASN A 765 -1.94 -9.69 29.06
C ASN A 765 -0.67 -9.10 29.70
N GLU A 766 0.22 -9.94 30.23
CA GLU A 766 1.51 -9.48 30.76
C GLU A 766 2.39 -8.87 29.67
N ILE A 767 2.53 -9.54 28.52
CA ILE A 767 3.31 -9.02 27.38
C ILE A 767 2.69 -7.70 26.88
N PHE A 768 1.35 -7.57 26.85
CA PHE A 768 0.67 -6.32 26.54
C PHE A 768 1.10 -5.18 27.46
N ILE A 769 1.14 -5.42 28.78
CA ILE A 769 1.59 -4.42 29.77
C ILE A 769 3.06 -4.06 29.52
N LEU A 770 3.93 -5.04 29.23
CA LEU A 770 5.36 -4.80 28.97
C LEU A 770 5.59 -3.96 27.71
N ILE A 771 4.87 -4.25 26.62
CA ILE A 771 4.90 -3.48 25.37
C ILE A 771 4.51 -2.02 25.64
N VAL A 772 3.40 -1.81 26.35
CA VAL A 772 2.95 -0.47 26.71
C VAL A 772 4.01 0.26 27.53
N ARG A 773 4.56 -0.36 28.58
CA ARG A 773 5.59 0.24 29.45
C ARG A 773 6.86 0.61 28.69
N ASP A 774 7.33 -0.22 27.75
CA ASP A 774 8.50 0.10 26.94
C ASP A 774 8.23 1.30 26.02
N ALA A 775 7.06 1.35 25.39
CA ALA A 775 6.65 2.49 24.55
C ALA A 775 6.49 3.78 25.36
N GLU A 776 5.85 3.73 26.53
CA GLU A 776 5.75 4.86 27.47
C GLU A 776 7.13 5.40 27.86
N ARG A 777 8.06 4.51 28.24
CA ARG A 777 9.44 4.87 28.59
C ARG A 777 10.17 5.59 27.44
N ARG A 778 9.96 5.16 26.19
CA ARG A 778 10.58 5.81 25.00
C ARG A 778 9.96 7.18 24.73
N LEU A 779 8.64 7.29 24.83
CA LEU A 779 7.90 8.54 24.62
C LEU A 779 8.26 9.59 25.69
N ASP A 780 8.42 9.16 26.94
CA ASP A 780 8.73 10.02 28.09
C ASP A 780 9.98 10.88 27.87
N LYS A 781 11.04 10.27 27.31
CA LYS A 781 12.33 10.94 27.04
C LYS A 781 12.21 12.16 26.11
N VAL A 782 11.26 12.15 25.18
CA VAL A 782 11.11 13.20 24.15
C VAL A 782 9.96 14.17 24.43
N LEU A 783 9.03 13.79 25.31
CA LEU A 783 7.72 14.45 25.47
C LEU A 783 7.83 15.95 25.78
N ASP A 784 8.66 16.34 26.75
CA ASP A 784 8.81 17.76 27.15
C ASP A 784 9.34 18.62 26.01
N SER A 785 10.43 18.17 25.41
CA SER A 785 11.13 18.90 24.34
C SER A 785 10.30 19.00 23.06
N ALA A 786 9.50 17.98 22.77
CA ALA A 786 8.69 17.87 21.55
C ALA A 786 7.32 18.52 21.66
N MET A 787 6.63 18.39 22.80
CA MET A 787 5.22 18.83 22.94
C MET A 787 5.07 20.14 23.72
N LEU A 788 5.88 20.37 24.75
CA LEU A 788 5.74 21.53 25.64
C LEU A 788 6.66 22.69 25.25
N ASP A 789 7.92 22.39 24.93
CA ASP A 789 8.93 23.41 24.63
C ASP A 789 9.08 23.73 23.13
N HIS A 790 8.57 22.88 22.23
CA HIS A 790 8.73 23.07 20.78
C HIS A 790 7.90 24.24 20.24
N GLU A 791 8.59 25.24 19.66
CA GLU A 791 7.98 26.44 19.06
C GLU A 791 7.56 26.21 17.60
N THR A 792 6.25 26.17 17.34
CA THR A 792 5.68 26.11 15.99
C THR A 792 5.66 27.47 15.29
N ILE A 793 5.56 28.56 16.06
CA ILE A 793 5.49 29.94 15.55
C ILE A 793 6.77 30.69 15.99
N PRO A 794 7.68 31.04 15.06
CA PRO A 794 8.88 31.80 15.38
C PRO A 794 8.55 33.20 15.95
N GLY A 795 9.13 33.56 17.10
CA GLY A 795 9.00 34.90 17.71
C GLY A 795 7.97 35.01 18.85
N LEU A 796 7.36 33.90 19.24
CA LEU A 796 6.36 33.83 20.32
C LEU A 796 6.97 33.91 21.75
N ASP A 797 8.29 33.80 21.86
CA ASP A 797 9.03 33.82 23.13
C ASP A 797 9.30 35.24 23.68
N ASP A 798 9.02 36.28 22.90
CA ASP A 798 9.15 37.70 23.29
C ASP A 798 7.88 38.24 24.01
N VAL A 799 7.04 37.36 24.57
CA VAL A 799 5.86 37.76 25.34
C VAL A 799 6.25 38.28 26.72
N THR A 800 5.83 39.50 27.02
CA THR A 800 6.03 40.12 28.33
C THR A 800 4.88 39.75 29.26
N PHE A 801 5.24 39.30 30.47
CA PHE A 801 4.26 38.95 31.50
C PHE A 801 4.04 40.11 32.47
N GLN A 802 2.85 40.19 33.05
CA GLN A 802 2.55 41.19 34.07
C GLN A 802 3.49 41.00 35.27
N HIS A 803 4.00 42.11 35.83
CA HIS A 803 4.94 42.14 36.95
C HIS A 803 6.40 41.73 36.64
N GLU A 804 6.78 41.43 35.37
CA GLU A 804 8.20 41.28 34.99
C GLU A 804 8.87 42.63 34.66
N TRP A 805 9.92 42.99 35.40
CA TRP A 805 10.72 44.21 35.17
C TRP A 805 11.74 44.06 34.03
N LYS A 806 11.34 43.51 32.88
CA LYS A 806 12.18 43.39 31.67
C LYS A 806 12.01 44.54 30.67
N ILE A 807 11.29 45.61 31.05
CA ILE A 807 10.98 46.78 30.21
C ILE A 807 12.26 47.52 29.73
N PHE A 808 13.41 47.30 30.39
CA PHE A 808 14.67 47.99 30.08
C PHE A 808 15.72 47.15 29.33
N LYS A 809 15.44 45.88 28.96
CA LYS A 809 16.35 45.12 28.09
C LYS A 809 15.95 45.32 26.63
N ARG A 810 16.90 45.80 25.83
CA ARG A 810 16.76 46.07 24.39
C ARG A 810 16.31 44.78 23.69
N LYS A 811 15.15 44.82 23.00
CA LYS A 811 14.63 43.72 22.17
C LYS A 811 15.75 43.25 21.22
N LYS A 812 15.97 41.95 21.15
CA LYS A 812 16.82 41.36 20.11
C LYS A 812 16.01 41.43 18.83
N GLU A 813 16.34 42.36 17.93
CA GLU A 813 15.71 42.42 16.60
C GLU A 813 15.83 41.04 15.95
N VAL A 814 14.71 40.35 15.81
CA VAL A 814 14.60 39.16 14.96
C VAL A 814 14.85 39.66 13.54
N LYS A 815 16.02 39.36 12.98
CA LYS A 815 16.27 39.62 11.56
C LYS A 815 15.23 38.82 10.79
N GLU A 816 14.31 39.50 10.11
CA GLU A 816 13.43 38.87 9.13
C GLU A 816 14.31 38.09 8.16
N GLU A 817 14.14 36.77 8.13
CA GLU A 817 14.86 35.96 7.17
C GLU A 817 14.37 36.34 5.77
N PRO A 818 15.30 36.56 4.81
CA PRO A 818 14.90 36.86 3.44
C PRO A 818 13.97 35.76 2.91
N LEU A 819 12.93 36.15 2.17
CA LEU A 819 11.87 35.26 1.66
C LEU A 819 12.41 34.00 0.96
N GLU A 820 13.62 34.07 0.40
CA GLU A 820 14.34 32.95 -0.24
C GLU A 820 14.76 31.81 0.71
N LYS A 821 14.92 32.05 2.01
CA LYS A 821 15.26 30.99 2.99
C LYS A 821 14.04 30.21 3.49
N ARG A 822 12.83 30.76 3.33
CA ARG A 822 11.58 30.14 3.77
C ARG A 822 11.20 28.90 2.96
N PHE A 823 11.78 28.76 1.76
CA PHE A 823 11.57 27.64 0.84
C PHE A 823 12.78 26.70 0.74
N ARG A 824 13.83 26.88 1.55
CA ARG A 824 14.88 25.87 1.70
C ARG A 824 14.46 24.83 2.73
N PRO A 825 14.70 23.53 2.48
CA PRO A 825 14.49 22.52 3.51
C PRO A 825 15.33 22.88 4.75
N PRO A 826 14.77 22.71 5.96
CA PRO A 826 15.45 23.08 7.20
C PRO A 826 16.80 22.34 7.30
N SER A 827 17.82 23.04 7.81
CA SER A 827 19.15 22.45 7.96
C SER A 827 19.10 21.15 8.78
N PRO A 828 19.98 20.16 8.57
CA PRO A 828 20.00 18.92 9.35
C PRO A 828 20.03 19.17 10.88
N LYS A 829 20.70 20.24 11.32
CA LYS A 829 20.71 20.68 12.73
C LYS A 829 19.39 21.28 13.22
N GLN A 830 18.58 21.87 12.35
CA GLN A 830 17.21 22.32 12.66
C GLN A 830 16.21 21.16 12.60
N ARG A 831 16.42 20.18 11.71
CA ARG A 831 15.67 18.92 11.69
C ARG A 831 15.95 18.08 12.95
N ALA A 832 17.19 18.02 13.42
CA ALA A 832 17.53 17.27 14.63
C ALA A 832 16.96 17.85 15.94
N LYS A 833 16.28 19.02 15.91
CA LYS A 833 15.60 19.54 17.11
C LYS A 833 14.37 18.69 17.41
N PRO A 834 14.13 18.34 18.68
CA PRO A 834 12.89 17.68 19.08
C PRO A 834 11.68 18.50 18.65
N ALA A 835 10.72 17.81 18.04
CA ALA A 835 9.49 18.38 17.51
C ALA A 835 8.34 17.36 17.70
N PRO A 836 7.07 17.77 17.61
CA PRO A 836 5.92 16.88 17.79
C PRO A 836 5.99 15.63 16.89
N ARG A 837 6.65 15.75 15.72
CA ARG A 837 6.93 14.64 14.82
C ARG A 837 7.74 13.49 15.45
N ASN A 838 8.58 13.75 16.45
CA ASN A 838 9.34 12.71 17.13
C ASN A 838 8.40 11.80 17.95
N VAL A 839 7.36 12.37 18.56
CA VAL A 839 6.32 11.61 19.28
C VAL A 839 5.50 10.77 18.29
N THR A 840 5.05 11.37 17.17
CA THR A 840 4.33 10.61 16.14
C THR A 840 5.20 9.55 15.45
N SER A 841 6.50 9.80 15.31
CA SER A 841 7.48 8.85 14.78
C SER A 841 7.62 7.64 15.70
N LEU A 842 7.70 7.85 17.02
CA LEU A 842 7.70 6.77 18.00
C LEU A 842 6.41 5.95 17.98
N LEU A 843 5.24 6.62 17.97
CA LEU A 843 3.95 5.93 17.83
C LEU A 843 3.86 5.11 16.53
N SER A 844 4.36 5.65 15.42
CA SER A 844 4.43 4.94 14.13
C SER A 844 5.40 3.77 14.17
N SER A 845 6.54 3.91 14.87
CA SER A 845 7.53 2.84 15.02
C SER A 845 7.00 1.69 15.87
N THR A 846 6.25 1.97 16.95
CA THR A 846 5.56 0.95 17.74
C THR A 846 4.55 0.22 16.86
N LEU A 847 3.70 0.96 16.14
CA LEU A 847 2.72 0.38 15.21
C LEU A 847 3.37 -0.53 14.17
N PHE A 848 4.50 -0.09 13.60
CA PHE A 848 5.26 -0.83 12.62
C PHE A 848 5.78 -2.18 13.15
N VAL A 849 6.32 -2.20 14.38
CA VAL A 849 6.80 -3.45 14.99
C VAL A 849 5.62 -4.41 15.25
N LEU A 850 4.47 -3.89 15.67
CA LEU A 850 3.28 -4.72 15.88
C LEU A 850 2.78 -5.35 14.56
N ASP A 851 2.80 -4.58 13.46
CA ASP A 851 2.45 -5.07 12.12
C ASP A 851 3.47 -6.06 11.57
N LEU A 852 4.75 -5.81 11.80
CA LEU A 852 5.84 -6.66 11.30
C LEU A 852 5.69 -8.10 11.81
N TYR A 853 5.20 -8.28 13.03
CA TYR A 853 4.94 -9.59 13.62
C TYR A 853 3.47 -10.06 13.50
N ASP A 854 2.67 -9.42 12.65
CA ASP A 854 1.29 -9.81 12.36
C ASP A 854 0.39 -9.88 13.63
N ILE A 855 0.58 -8.96 14.59
CA ILE A 855 -0.21 -8.92 15.83
C ILE A 855 -1.67 -8.54 15.54
N HIS A 856 -2.61 -9.23 16.19
CA HIS A 856 -4.04 -9.05 16.01
C HIS A 856 -4.49 -7.58 16.18
N SER A 857 -5.30 -7.09 15.24
CA SER A 857 -5.76 -5.69 15.15
C SER A 857 -6.41 -5.15 16.44
N VAL A 858 -7.21 -5.98 17.10
CA VAL A 858 -7.83 -5.71 18.42
C VAL A 858 -6.81 -5.39 19.52
N ILE A 859 -5.70 -6.13 19.59
CA ILE A 859 -4.65 -5.89 20.58
C ILE A 859 -3.90 -4.60 20.22
N THR A 860 -3.57 -4.44 18.93
CA THR A 860 -2.90 -3.24 18.41
C THR A 860 -3.71 -1.96 18.69
N ALA A 861 -5.03 -1.97 18.49
CA ALA A 861 -5.89 -0.83 18.78
C ALA A 861 -5.92 -0.49 20.28
N GLN A 862 -5.94 -1.50 21.16
CA GLN A 862 -5.87 -1.29 22.61
C GLN A 862 -4.53 -0.73 23.06
N ILE A 863 -3.41 -1.18 22.48
CA ILE A 863 -2.07 -0.62 22.78
C ILE A 863 -2.04 0.87 22.43
N ILE A 864 -2.50 1.25 21.22
CA ILE A 864 -2.52 2.66 20.81
C ILE A 864 -3.46 3.49 21.68
N SER A 865 -4.63 2.96 22.04
CA SER A 865 -5.57 3.64 22.93
C SER A 865 -4.96 3.90 24.31
N GLN A 866 -4.26 2.91 24.88
CA GLN A 866 -3.54 3.04 26.14
C GLN A 866 -2.43 4.09 26.07
N LEU A 867 -1.63 4.10 24.99
CA LEU A 867 -0.56 5.09 24.80
C LEU A 867 -1.11 6.52 24.66
N LEU A 868 -2.26 6.70 23.98
CA LEU A 868 -2.93 7.99 23.87
C LEU A 868 -3.48 8.49 25.21
N TYR A 869 -4.04 7.58 26.02
CA TYR A 869 -4.46 7.90 27.39
C TYR A 869 -3.28 8.32 28.26
N TRP A 870 -2.18 7.55 28.24
CA TRP A 870 -0.98 7.88 29.00
C TRP A 870 -0.38 9.23 28.57
N LEU A 871 -0.29 9.48 27.26
CA LEU A 871 0.18 10.76 26.72
C LEU A 871 -0.67 11.94 27.19
N ASP A 872 -2.01 11.81 27.21
CA ASP A 872 -2.90 12.84 27.74
C ASP A 872 -2.65 13.09 29.23
N ALA A 873 -2.63 12.03 30.05
CA ALA A 873 -2.44 12.15 31.49
C ALA A 873 -1.09 12.80 31.85
N GLU A 874 -0.01 12.40 31.18
CA GLU A 874 1.32 12.99 31.38
C GLU A 874 1.39 14.45 30.93
N LEU A 875 0.91 14.76 29.73
CA LEU A 875 0.87 16.15 29.25
C LEU A 875 0.01 17.03 30.16
N PHE A 876 -1.15 16.54 30.58
CA PHE A 876 -2.04 17.24 31.50
C PHE A 876 -1.35 17.57 32.82
N ASN A 877 -0.73 16.57 33.44
CA ASN A 877 -0.05 16.70 34.72
C ASN A 877 1.15 17.66 34.63
N ARG A 878 1.93 17.60 33.55
CA ARG A 878 3.07 18.50 33.33
C ARG A 878 2.63 19.95 33.12
N ILE A 879 1.53 20.17 32.40
CA ILE A 879 0.95 21.51 32.21
C ILE A 879 0.42 22.06 33.53
N MET A 880 -0.30 21.23 34.30
CA MET A 880 -0.90 21.65 35.58
C MET A 880 0.15 21.91 36.65
N ASN A 881 1.18 21.07 36.76
CA ASN A 881 2.21 21.22 37.80
C ASN A 881 3.19 22.37 37.52
N ASN A 882 3.35 22.79 36.25
CA ASN A 882 4.31 23.83 35.89
C ASN A 882 3.63 25.13 35.44
N ARG A 883 3.72 26.16 36.30
CA ARG A 883 3.21 27.51 36.04
C ARG A 883 3.77 28.17 34.76
N LYS A 884 4.90 27.69 34.22
CA LYS A 884 5.47 28.15 32.93
C LYS A 884 4.49 27.94 31.77
N TYR A 885 3.71 26.86 31.80
CA TYR A 885 2.83 26.47 30.69
C TYR A 885 1.41 27.03 30.83
N LEU A 886 1.04 27.54 32.01
CA LEU A 886 -0.25 28.16 32.29
C LEU A 886 -0.30 29.63 31.82
N ALA A 887 -0.19 29.84 30.50
CA ALA A 887 -0.31 31.13 29.83
C ALA A 887 -1.03 30.95 28.48
N ARG A 888 -1.76 31.96 28.00
CA ARG A 888 -2.50 31.89 26.72
C ARG A 888 -1.61 31.51 25.55
N THR A 889 -0.46 32.18 25.42
CA THR A 889 0.48 31.95 24.33
C THR A 889 1.04 30.52 24.34
N LYS A 890 1.41 30.01 25.52
CA LYS A 890 1.89 28.63 25.66
C LYS A 890 0.76 27.62 25.45
N ALA A 891 -0.46 27.91 25.88
CA ALA A 891 -1.62 27.07 25.62
C ALA A 891 -1.92 26.94 24.12
N MET A 892 -1.83 28.03 23.36
CA MET A 892 -1.99 28.02 21.90
C MET A 892 -0.87 27.21 21.22
N GLN A 893 0.38 27.39 21.66
CA GLN A 893 1.55 26.63 21.17
C GLN A 893 1.36 25.12 21.39
N ILE A 894 1.05 24.71 22.63
CA ILE A 894 0.85 23.29 22.97
C ILE A 894 -0.37 22.74 22.22
N ARG A 895 -1.44 23.52 22.03
CA ARG A 895 -2.62 23.08 21.26
C ARG A 895 -2.26 22.76 19.80
N MET A 896 -1.42 23.58 19.16
CA MET A 896 -0.90 23.30 17.82
C MET A 896 -0.01 22.05 17.77
N ASN A 897 0.74 21.76 18.84
CA ASN A 897 1.53 20.53 18.93
C ASN A 897 0.62 19.31 19.11
N VAL A 898 -0.41 19.40 19.96
CA VAL A 898 -1.40 18.33 20.19
C VAL A 898 -2.23 18.03 18.93
N SER A 899 -2.55 19.02 18.09
CA SER A 899 -3.26 18.76 16.83
C SER A 899 -2.48 17.88 15.86
N VAL A 900 -1.13 17.86 15.95
CA VAL A 900 -0.31 16.92 15.16
C VAL A 900 -0.56 15.47 15.60
N LEU A 901 -0.83 15.22 16.89
CA LEU A 901 -1.20 13.89 17.37
C LEU A 901 -2.61 13.50 16.89
N GLU A 902 -3.56 14.44 16.90
CA GLU A 902 -4.92 14.23 16.36
C GLU A 902 -4.89 13.94 14.84
N ASP A 903 -4.04 14.65 14.09
CA ASP A 903 -3.84 14.43 12.66
C ASP A 903 -3.15 13.10 12.37
N TRP A 904 -2.18 12.71 13.20
CA TRP A 904 -1.54 11.40 13.11
C TRP A 904 -2.55 10.27 13.34
N ALA A 905 -3.42 10.39 14.36
CA ALA A 905 -4.47 9.41 14.64
C ALA A 905 -5.50 9.32 13.50
N ARG A 906 -5.80 10.44 12.82
CA ARG A 906 -6.66 10.46 11.63
C ARG A 906 -6.02 9.77 10.43
N THR A 907 -4.72 9.97 10.23
CA THR A 907 -3.95 9.37 9.13
C THR A 907 -3.73 7.88 9.35
N ASN A 908 -3.61 7.44 10.60
CA ASN A 908 -3.47 6.03 11.00
C ASN A 908 -4.75 5.50 11.64
N ASN A 909 -5.91 5.86 11.08
CA ASN A 909 -7.20 5.47 11.65
C ASN A 909 -7.47 3.98 11.39
N ARG A 910 -7.16 3.15 12.39
CA ARG A 910 -7.45 1.71 12.35
C ARG A 910 -8.77 1.42 13.03
N GLN A 911 -9.48 0.44 12.49
CA GLN A 911 -10.66 -0.11 13.10
C GLN A 911 -10.32 -1.51 13.63
N PRO A 912 -10.59 -1.80 14.92
CA PRO A 912 -10.51 -3.16 15.41
C PRO A 912 -11.58 -4.01 14.71
N GLU A 913 -11.15 -5.06 14.02
CA GLU A 913 -12.04 -6.02 13.37
C GLU A 913 -12.61 -6.95 14.45
N HIS A 914 -13.79 -6.63 14.97
CA HIS A 914 -14.58 -7.56 15.80
C HIS A 914 -15.66 -8.21 14.93
N PHE A 915 -15.90 -9.49 15.16
CA PHE A 915 -16.92 -10.26 14.48
C PHE A 915 -18.00 -10.68 15.47
N GLU A 916 -19.06 -9.89 15.58
CA GLU A 916 -20.22 -10.19 16.40
C GLU A 916 -21.51 -10.23 15.57
N HIS A 917 -22.41 -11.18 15.87
CA HIS A 917 -23.76 -11.30 15.27
C HIS A 917 -23.86 -11.61 13.77
N GLY A 918 -22.80 -12.08 13.12
CA GLY A 918 -22.87 -12.56 11.73
C GLY A 918 -22.79 -11.46 10.66
N GLU A 919 -22.55 -10.22 11.07
CA GLU A 919 -22.14 -9.12 10.20
C GLU A 919 -20.73 -8.68 10.61
N THR A 920 -19.89 -8.30 9.65
CA THR A 920 -18.62 -7.60 9.91
C THR A 920 -18.92 -6.16 10.36
N THR A 921 -19.53 -6.01 11.53
CA THR A 921 -19.65 -4.71 12.17
C THR A 921 -18.39 -4.49 12.98
N SER A 922 -17.62 -3.46 12.65
CA SER A 922 -16.43 -3.04 13.39
C SER A 922 -16.83 -2.54 14.78
N SER A 923 -17.14 -3.45 15.71
CA SER A 923 -17.48 -3.10 17.09
C SER A 923 -16.21 -2.84 17.89
N GLY A 924 -15.76 -1.60 17.91
CA GLY A 924 -14.68 -1.16 18.77
C GLY A 924 -14.26 0.27 18.51
N GLU A 925 -13.56 0.87 19.48
CA GLU A 925 -13.14 2.27 19.39
C GLU A 925 -12.05 2.42 18.33
N THR A 926 -12.31 3.23 17.31
CA THR A 926 -11.32 3.51 16.25
C THR A 926 -10.14 4.33 16.80
N THR A 927 -8.97 4.27 16.16
CA THR A 927 -7.80 5.06 16.61
C THR A 927 -8.12 6.56 16.68
N MET A 928 -8.91 7.07 15.74
CA MET A 928 -9.37 8.47 15.74
C MET A 928 -10.31 8.79 16.91
N GLU A 929 -11.27 7.90 17.22
CA GLU A 929 -12.18 8.08 18.35
C GLU A 929 -11.46 7.99 19.68
N ALA A 930 -10.54 7.03 19.82
CA ALA A 930 -9.66 6.90 20.98
C ALA A 930 -8.86 8.19 21.20
N ALA A 931 -8.24 8.75 20.15
CA ALA A 931 -7.53 10.02 20.25
C ALA A 931 -8.46 11.16 20.67
N ARG A 932 -9.65 11.27 20.09
CA ARG A 932 -10.64 12.31 20.44
C ARG A 932 -11.09 12.20 21.91
N LYS A 933 -11.33 10.99 22.40
CA LYS A 933 -11.82 10.73 23.76
C LYS A 933 -10.71 10.93 24.78
N HIS A 934 -9.53 10.36 24.54
CA HIS A 934 -8.42 10.34 25.48
C HIS A 934 -7.66 11.66 25.54
N LEU A 935 -7.47 12.38 24.42
CA LEU A 935 -6.83 13.71 24.42
C LEU A 935 -7.76 14.85 24.88
N ALA A 936 -9.05 14.58 25.08
CA ALA A 936 -10.04 15.59 25.42
C ALA A 936 -9.70 16.42 26.69
N PRO A 937 -9.19 15.83 27.80
CA PRO A 937 -8.83 16.61 28.99
C PRO A 937 -7.75 17.66 28.74
N VAL A 938 -6.63 17.32 28.07
CA VAL A 938 -5.59 18.30 27.72
C VAL A 938 -6.15 19.36 26.77
N VAL A 939 -6.93 18.96 25.76
CA VAL A 939 -7.52 19.91 24.80
C VAL A 939 -8.44 20.90 25.50
N GLN A 940 -9.30 20.42 26.39
CA GLN A 940 -10.20 21.26 27.19
C GLN A 940 -9.42 22.17 28.15
N LEU A 941 -8.32 21.69 28.75
CA LEU A 941 -7.46 22.52 29.61
C LEU A 941 -6.82 23.67 28.81
N LEU A 942 -6.31 23.38 27.62
CA LEU A 942 -5.71 24.37 26.73
C LEU A 942 -6.74 25.36 26.19
N GLN A 943 -7.97 24.90 25.90
CA GLN A 943 -9.10 25.76 25.53
C GLN A 943 -9.48 26.68 26.70
N TRP A 944 -9.58 26.14 27.92
CA TRP A 944 -9.85 26.93 29.12
C TRP A 944 -8.83 28.05 29.30
N LEU A 945 -7.52 27.73 29.24
CA LEU A 945 -6.42 28.71 29.35
C LEU A 945 -6.48 29.84 28.30
N GLN A 946 -7.05 29.57 27.12
CA GLN A 946 -7.23 30.58 26.09
C GLN A 946 -8.48 31.43 26.32
N CYS A 947 -9.62 30.79 26.61
CA CYS A 947 -10.93 31.45 26.68
C CYS A 947 -11.10 32.37 27.88
N PHE A 948 -10.59 32.01 29.07
CA PHE A 948 -10.92 32.84 30.24
C PHE A 948 -10.25 34.21 30.25
N SER A 949 -9.14 34.39 29.52
CA SER A 949 -8.47 35.68 29.36
C SER A 949 -9.29 36.67 28.51
N SER A 950 -10.25 36.17 27.72
CA SER A 950 -11.16 36.94 26.87
C SER A 950 -12.55 37.18 27.48
N LEU A 951 -12.85 36.63 28.66
CA LEU A 951 -14.16 36.82 29.29
C LEU A 951 -14.31 38.23 29.88
N ASP A 952 -15.42 38.89 29.57
CA ASP A 952 -15.75 40.19 30.15
C ASP A 952 -16.24 40.05 31.61
N PRO A 953 -15.98 41.04 32.49
CA PRO A 953 -16.30 40.97 33.92
C PRO A 953 -17.77 40.74 34.27
N ASP A 954 -18.67 41.14 33.36
CA ASP A 954 -20.13 41.14 33.54
C ASP A 954 -20.85 40.07 32.70
N ASP A 955 -20.12 39.27 31.92
CA ASP A 955 -20.69 38.25 31.04
C ASP A 955 -20.62 36.83 31.65
N LEU A 956 -21.50 36.59 32.62
CA LEU A 956 -21.63 35.28 33.28
C LEU A 956 -22.26 34.22 32.36
N GLU A 957 -22.95 34.64 31.30
CA GLU A 957 -23.62 33.76 30.34
C GLU A 957 -22.58 33.10 29.41
N ALA A 958 -21.60 33.86 28.92
CA ALA A 958 -20.45 33.32 28.18
C ALA A 958 -19.61 32.35 29.02
N LEU A 959 -19.43 32.62 30.32
CA LEU A 959 -18.76 31.69 31.24
C LEU A 959 -19.56 30.38 31.39
N VAL A 960 -20.88 30.46 31.53
CA VAL A 960 -21.72 29.25 31.63
C VAL A 960 -21.68 28.45 30.33
N GLY A 961 -21.73 29.10 29.17
CA GLY A 961 -21.60 28.46 27.87
C GLY A 961 -20.27 27.72 27.69
N THR A 962 -19.15 28.37 28.03
CA THR A 962 -17.82 27.72 27.98
C THR A 962 -17.70 26.55 28.96
N LEU A 963 -18.24 26.66 30.18
CA LEU A 963 -18.23 25.56 31.14
C LEU A 963 -19.11 24.37 30.72
N GLN A 964 -20.16 24.60 29.93
CA GLN A 964 -20.98 23.52 29.36
C GLN A 964 -20.24 22.72 28.29
N GLN A 965 -19.27 23.34 27.60
CA GLN A 965 -18.39 22.69 26.62
C GLN A 965 -17.29 21.86 27.32
N LEU A 966 -16.77 22.33 28.45
CA LEU A 966 -15.68 21.71 29.22
C LEU A 966 -16.14 20.57 30.15
N LYS A 967 -16.69 19.50 29.59
CA LYS A 967 -17.30 18.38 30.37
C LYS A 967 -16.30 17.42 31.01
N ARG A 968 -15.03 17.39 30.56
CA ARG A 968 -14.00 16.44 31.03
C ARG A 968 -13.14 17.00 32.15
N LEU A 969 -13.18 18.31 32.39
CA LEU A 969 -12.44 18.96 33.47
C LEU A 969 -13.24 19.01 34.76
N THR A 970 -12.58 18.77 35.89
CA THR A 970 -13.20 18.95 37.20
C THR A 970 -13.23 20.43 37.59
N PRO A 971 -14.22 20.87 38.39
CA PRO A 971 -14.22 22.24 38.94
C PRO A 971 -12.95 22.59 39.72
N GLN A 972 -12.31 21.60 40.36
CA GLN A 972 -11.03 21.77 41.06
C GLN A 972 -9.88 22.11 40.09
N GLN A 973 -9.77 21.41 38.97
CA GLN A 973 -8.77 21.68 37.93
C GLN A 973 -8.95 23.07 37.31
N LEU A 974 -10.20 23.48 37.03
CA LEU A 974 -10.53 24.79 36.50
C LEU A 974 -10.12 25.93 37.45
N ILE A 975 -10.40 25.77 38.75
CA ILE A 975 -10.02 26.75 39.77
C ILE A 975 -8.50 26.80 39.95
N TYR A 976 -7.83 25.65 39.97
CA TYR A 976 -6.38 25.59 40.15
C TYR A 976 -5.64 26.25 38.98
N SER A 977 -6.00 25.89 37.74
CA SER A 977 -5.42 26.49 36.54
C SER A 977 -5.65 28.01 36.47
N ALA A 978 -6.85 28.49 36.84
CA ALA A 978 -7.15 29.92 36.89
C ALA A 978 -6.37 30.67 37.98
N LYS A 979 -6.12 30.05 39.15
CA LYS A 979 -5.34 30.66 40.25
C LYS A 979 -3.84 30.75 39.94
N ASN A 980 -3.31 29.73 39.27
CA ASN A 980 -1.89 29.63 38.92
C ASN A 980 -1.55 30.21 37.53
N TYR A 981 -2.55 30.77 36.84
CA TYR A 981 -2.37 31.38 35.53
C TYR A 981 -1.43 32.57 35.56
N ARG A 982 -0.60 32.67 34.52
CA ARG A 982 0.38 33.73 34.33
C ARG A 982 -0.11 34.74 33.28
N PRO A 983 -0.65 35.90 33.69
CA PRO A 983 -1.23 36.84 32.75
C PRO A 983 -0.19 37.59 31.92
N GLU A 984 -0.47 37.72 30.62
CA GLU A 984 0.35 38.45 29.67
C GLU A 984 0.04 39.96 29.71
N VAL A 985 0.98 40.81 29.26
CA VAL A 985 0.77 42.27 29.27
C VAL A 985 -0.37 42.65 28.31
N GLY A 986 -1.46 43.18 28.86
CA GLY A 986 -2.67 43.52 28.11
C GLY A 986 -3.86 42.59 28.37
N GLU A 987 -3.64 41.45 29.04
CA GLU A 987 -4.71 40.52 29.42
C GLU A 987 -5.36 40.87 30.77
N ARG A 988 -6.63 40.49 30.92
CA ARG A 988 -7.34 40.59 32.20
C ARG A 988 -7.43 39.21 32.83
N GLY A 989 -7.17 39.12 34.13
CA GLY A 989 -7.38 37.89 34.89
C GLY A 989 -8.87 37.61 35.12
N LEU A 990 -9.18 36.38 35.52
CA LEU A 990 -10.55 35.95 35.78
C LEU A 990 -11.26 36.86 36.82
N PRO A 991 -12.48 37.36 36.54
CA PRO A 991 -13.16 38.27 37.45
C PRO A 991 -13.58 37.57 38.76
N LYS A 992 -13.66 38.33 39.86
CA LYS A 992 -14.02 37.80 41.19
C LYS A 992 -15.43 37.20 41.23
N SER A 993 -16.33 37.62 40.34
CA SER A 993 -17.67 37.06 40.15
C SER A 993 -17.60 35.64 39.59
N ALA A 994 -16.80 35.42 38.54
CA ALA A 994 -16.58 34.10 37.93
C ALA A 994 -15.91 33.10 38.89
N LEU A 995 -14.90 33.53 39.66
CA LEU A 995 -14.27 32.68 40.67
C LEU A 995 -15.27 32.22 41.75
N LYS A 996 -16.15 33.11 42.21
CA LYS A 996 -17.21 32.75 43.17
C LYS A 996 -18.22 31.75 42.60
N TYR A 997 -18.52 31.84 41.30
CA TYR A 997 -19.38 30.91 40.60
C TYR A 997 -18.74 29.51 40.51
N LEU A 998 -17.45 29.43 40.17
CA LEU A 998 -16.69 28.17 40.16
C LEU A 998 -16.62 27.54 41.56
N ASP A 999 -16.36 28.33 42.60
CA ASP A 999 -16.37 27.86 44.00
C ASP A 999 -17.75 27.32 44.42
N ALA A 1000 -18.84 27.89 43.90
CA ALA A 1000 -20.20 27.43 44.16
C ALA A 1000 -20.47 26.07 43.48
N ILE A 1001 -20.05 25.91 42.22
CA ILE A 1001 -20.12 24.64 41.49
C ILE A 1001 -19.30 23.56 42.20
N GLN A 1002 -18.10 23.89 42.67
CA GLN A 1002 -17.25 22.95 43.41
C GLN A 1002 -17.93 22.45 44.69
N LYS A 1003 -18.55 23.36 45.47
CA LYS A 1003 -19.29 22.99 46.69
C LYS A 1003 -20.51 22.12 46.38
N GLU A 1004 -21.24 22.42 45.31
CA GLU A 1004 -22.37 21.61 44.87
C GLU A 1004 -21.94 20.21 44.42
N ALA A 1005 -20.82 20.10 43.69
CA ALA A 1005 -20.24 18.83 43.26
C ALA A 1005 -19.77 17.97 44.47
N ALA A 1006 -19.12 18.59 45.45
CA ALA A 1006 -18.72 17.93 46.69
C ALA A 1006 -19.92 17.40 47.49
N LEU A 1007 -20.97 18.23 47.64
CA LEU A 1007 -22.23 17.82 48.29
C LEU A 1007 -22.92 16.67 47.56
N ARG A 1008 -22.91 16.63 46.21
CA ARG A 1008 -23.43 15.49 45.44
C ARG A 1008 -22.61 14.21 45.67
N ARG A 1009 -21.28 14.32 45.76
CA ARG A 1009 -20.38 13.18 46.04
C ARG A 1009 -20.62 12.62 47.43
N ASP A 1010 -20.76 13.47 48.43
CA ASP A 1010 -21.08 13.06 49.80
C ASP A 1010 -22.47 12.42 49.89
N ARG A 1011 -23.46 12.98 49.18
CA ARG A 1011 -24.81 12.40 49.13
C ARG A 1011 -24.82 11.00 48.49
N ARG A 1012 -23.99 10.76 47.46
CA ARG A 1012 -23.79 9.42 46.86
C ARG A 1012 -23.05 8.46 47.79
N ARG A 1013 -22.05 8.93 48.54
CA ARG A 1013 -21.33 8.13 49.56
C ARG A 1013 -22.22 7.75 50.75
N THR A 1014 -23.15 8.62 51.14
CA THR A 1014 -24.12 8.33 52.21
C THR A 1014 -25.31 7.48 51.77
N ALA A 1015 -25.49 7.30 50.45
CA ALA A 1015 -26.55 6.47 49.89
C ALA A 1015 -26.00 5.09 49.51
N SER A 1016 -25.76 4.23 50.51
CA SER A 1016 -25.62 2.79 50.27
C SER A 1016 -26.96 2.20 49.80
N PRO A 1017 -26.99 1.19 48.91
CA PRO A 1017 -28.23 0.63 48.39
C PRO A 1017 -28.99 -0.08 49.51
N MET A 1018 -30.27 0.22 49.69
CA MET A 1018 -31.18 -0.67 50.41
C MET A 1018 -31.19 -2.03 49.68
N PRO A 1019 -31.12 -3.16 50.39
CA PRO A 1019 -31.22 -4.46 49.73
C PRO A 1019 -32.61 -4.61 49.10
N PRO A 1020 -32.74 -5.23 47.92
CA PRO A 1020 -34.02 -5.37 47.25
C PRO A 1020 -34.99 -6.18 48.11
N SER A 1021 -36.15 -5.58 48.36
CA SER A 1021 -37.29 -6.22 49.01
C SER A 1021 -37.75 -7.43 48.18
N THR A 1022 -37.49 -8.64 48.68
CA THR A 1022 -38.20 -9.84 48.22
C THR A 1022 -39.68 -9.76 48.61
N PRO A 1023 -40.62 -10.20 47.76
CA PRO A 1023 -42.01 -10.32 48.15
C PRO A 1023 -42.20 -11.48 49.16
N SER A 1024 -42.80 -11.16 50.31
CA SER A 1024 -43.37 -12.08 51.30
C SER A 1024 -44.52 -12.91 50.68
N THR A 1025 -44.86 -14.17 50.99
CA THR A 1025 -44.55 -15.25 51.98
C THR A 1025 -45.46 -16.46 51.60
N PRO A 1026 -45.36 -17.74 52.10
CA PRO A 1026 -45.14 -18.09 53.53
C PRO A 1026 -44.43 -19.42 53.92
N ILE A 1027 -43.69 -19.32 55.03
CA ILE A 1027 -43.69 -20.18 56.24
C ILE A 1027 -43.53 -21.71 56.06
N LYS A 1028 -42.40 -22.32 56.52
CA LYS A 1028 -42.23 -22.98 57.84
C LYS A 1028 -40.93 -23.82 57.97
N ASN A 1029 -40.28 -23.70 59.14
CA ASN A 1029 -39.44 -24.68 59.89
C ASN A 1029 -38.09 -25.14 59.31
N SER A 1030 -36.93 -24.77 59.88
CA SER A 1030 -36.23 -25.31 61.08
C SER A 1030 -34.94 -25.99 60.60
N SER A 1031 -33.72 -25.90 61.14
CA SER A 1031 -33.16 -25.38 62.40
C SER A 1031 -31.62 -25.62 62.39
N ASN A 1032 -30.83 -24.68 62.96
CA ASN A 1032 -29.48 -24.80 63.60
C ASN A 1032 -28.30 -25.46 62.83
N GLY A 1033 -27.04 -25.00 62.89
CA GLY A 1033 -26.36 -23.94 63.64
C GLY A 1033 -24.81 -24.13 63.60
N HIS A 1034 -24.08 -23.10 64.10
CA HIS A 1034 -22.66 -23.01 64.51
C HIS A 1034 -21.56 -22.42 63.57
N ASN A 1035 -21.09 -21.20 63.93
CA ASN A 1035 -19.73 -20.75 64.36
C ASN A 1035 -18.50 -21.55 63.87
N MET A 1036 -17.32 -20.99 63.50
CA MET A 1036 -16.48 -19.94 64.13
C MET A 1036 -15.20 -19.69 63.26
N GLU A 1037 -14.60 -18.50 63.45
CA GLU A 1037 -13.15 -18.12 63.45
C GLU A 1037 -12.30 -17.85 62.18
N THR A 1038 -11.93 -16.56 62.05
CA THR A 1038 -10.68 -15.92 61.55
C THR A 1038 -9.42 -16.28 62.38
N PRO A 1039 -8.19 -16.00 61.91
CA PRO A 1039 -7.40 -14.79 62.31
C PRO A 1039 -6.52 -14.21 61.16
N GLY A 1040 -6.17 -12.92 61.03
CA GLY A 1040 -5.55 -11.94 61.95
C GLY A 1040 -4.00 -12.00 61.84
N SER A 1041 -3.25 -11.01 61.31
CA SER A 1041 -2.68 -9.87 62.07
C SER A 1041 -1.64 -9.07 61.22
N PHE A 1042 -1.74 -7.72 61.11
CA PHE A 1042 -0.92 -6.62 61.74
C PHE A 1042 0.50 -6.40 61.14
N GLN A 1043 1.13 -5.21 60.99
CA GLN A 1043 0.86 -3.76 61.10
C GLN A 1043 2.19 -3.02 60.72
N GLY A 1044 2.15 -1.72 60.38
CA GLY A 1044 3.30 -0.83 60.60
C GLY A 1044 3.32 0.47 59.80
N THR A 1045 2.94 1.59 60.43
CA THR A 1045 3.26 2.97 60.00
C THR A 1045 4.43 3.53 60.83
N PRO A 1046 5.21 4.48 60.28
CA PRO A 1046 5.72 5.57 61.12
C PRO A 1046 5.54 6.97 60.50
N ASN A 1047 5.37 7.93 61.42
CA ASN A 1047 5.29 9.40 61.31
C ASN A 1047 6.28 10.06 60.32
N PRO A 1048 5.94 11.27 59.83
CA PRO A 1048 6.94 12.34 59.75
C PRO A 1048 6.44 13.69 60.31
N ASP A 1049 7.18 14.18 61.30
CA ASP A 1049 7.41 15.62 61.48
C ASP A 1049 8.65 15.98 60.64
N LEU A 1050 8.62 17.13 59.96
CA LEU A 1050 9.72 17.83 59.25
C LEU A 1050 10.20 17.20 57.92
N ASP A 1051 9.80 17.76 56.76
CA ASP A 1051 10.51 18.85 56.07
C ASP A 1051 9.75 19.27 54.80
N ASP A 1052 9.86 20.56 54.45
CA ASP A 1052 9.23 21.25 53.31
C ASP A 1052 9.42 20.53 51.95
N ASP A 1053 8.32 20.19 51.26
CA ASP A 1053 8.14 20.39 49.82
C ASP A 1053 6.64 20.34 49.47
N ASP A 1054 6.18 21.30 48.66
CA ASP A 1054 4.80 21.70 48.39
C ASP A 1054 3.79 20.55 48.07
N ASP A 1055 2.92 20.20 49.03
CA ASP A 1055 1.76 19.31 48.86
C ASP A 1055 0.68 19.93 47.93
N VAL A 1056 0.59 19.42 46.69
CA VAL A 1056 -0.51 19.72 45.76
C VAL A 1056 -1.78 18.92 46.18
N PRO A 1057 -2.98 19.53 46.29
CA PRO A 1057 -4.18 18.84 46.78
C PRO A 1057 -4.65 17.65 45.93
N ASP A 1058 -5.14 16.59 46.60
CA ASP A 1058 -5.74 15.39 45.99
C ASP A 1058 -6.83 15.72 44.95
N GLY A 1059 -6.72 15.14 43.74
CA GLY A 1059 -7.74 15.21 42.68
C GLY A 1059 -7.53 16.26 41.58
N ILE A 1060 -6.36 16.91 41.54
CA ILE A 1060 -5.98 17.84 40.47
C ILE A 1060 -5.36 17.11 39.28
N ASN A 1061 -4.51 16.12 39.53
CA ASN A 1061 -3.80 15.36 38.50
C ASN A 1061 -4.63 14.18 37.98
N LEU A 1062 -4.40 13.82 36.72
CA LEU A 1062 -4.87 12.57 36.14
C LEU A 1062 -3.94 11.44 36.57
N ASP A 1063 -4.43 10.19 36.59
CA ASP A 1063 -3.64 9.03 36.94
C ASP A 1063 -2.99 8.42 35.68
N PRO A 1064 -1.68 8.63 35.44
CA PRO A 1064 -0.99 8.06 34.29
C PRO A 1064 -0.77 6.54 34.44
N SER A 1065 -0.86 6.00 35.67
CA SER A 1065 -0.67 4.58 35.94
C SER A 1065 -1.94 3.74 35.72
N LEU A 1066 -3.06 4.37 35.38
CA LEU A 1066 -4.31 3.69 35.08
C LEU A 1066 -4.19 2.90 33.77
N MET A 1067 -4.24 1.57 33.89
CA MET A 1067 -4.40 0.68 32.75
C MET A 1067 -5.87 0.56 32.36
N LEU A 1068 -6.18 0.79 31.09
CA LEU A 1068 -7.49 0.53 30.51
C LEU A 1068 -7.79 -0.99 30.55
N PRO A 1069 -9.07 -1.39 30.60
CA PRO A 1069 -9.44 -2.80 30.55
C PRO A 1069 -8.90 -3.47 29.29
N PHE A 1070 -8.13 -4.55 29.46
CA PHE A 1070 -7.61 -5.36 28.36
C PHE A 1070 -8.58 -6.49 28.02
N THR A 1071 -8.89 -6.65 26.73
CA THR A 1071 -9.74 -7.73 26.21
C THR A 1071 -9.01 -8.48 25.11
N LEU A 1072 -8.95 -9.80 25.24
CA LEU A 1072 -8.39 -10.66 24.19
C LEU A 1072 -9.34 -10.73 22.98
N PRO A 1073 -8.79 -10.91 21.75
CA PRO A 1073 -9.60 -11.21 20.58
C PRO A 1073 -10.48 -12.43 20.82
N THR A 1074 -11.72 -12.37 20.34
CA THR A 1074 -12.64 -13.50 20.44
C THR A 1074 -12.19 -14.65 19.52
N VAL A 1075 -12.73 -15.85 19.73
CA VAL A 1075 -12.44 -17.00 18.86
C VAL A 1075 -12.86 -16.72 17.41
N THR A 1076 -13.96 -15.99 17.24
CA THR A 1076 -14.44 -15.53 15.93
C THR A 1076 -13.50 -14.53 15.29
N ASP A 1077 -12.96 -13.58 16.05
CA ASP A 1077 -11.98 -12.61 15.53
C ASP A 1077 -10.70 -13.32 15.08
N MET A 1078 -10.19 -14.25 15.89
CA MET A 1078 -9.01 -15.04 15.53
C MET A 1078 -9.26 -15.93 14.31
N LEU A 1079 -10.49 -16.43 14.11
CA LEU A 1079 -10.85 -17.24 12.93
C LEU A 1079 -10.94 -16.40 11.65
N VAL A 1080 -11.33 -15.13 11.75
CA VAL A 1080 -11.33 -14.18 10.61
C VAL A 1080 -9.91 -13.68 10.30
N SER A 1081 -9.09 -13.48 11.32
CA SER A 1081 -7.71 -12.99 11.19
C SER A 1081 -6.72 -14.07 10.74
N TYR A 1082 -6.85 -15.30 11.24
CA TYR A 1082 -5.92 -16.41 10.97
C TYR A 1082 -6.51 -17.53 10.08
N GLY A 1083 -7.84 -17.58 9.88
CA GLY A 1083 -8.52 -18.60 9.05
C GLY A 1083 -9.09 -18.04 7.74
N ALA A 1084 -9.86 -18.87 7.01
CA ALA A 1084 -10.45 -18.48 5.71
C ALA A 1084 -11.68 -17.56 5.80
N GLY A 1085 -12.05 -17.14 7.02
CA GLY A 1085 -13.27 -16.38 7.29
C GLY A 1085 -14.55 -17.20 7.07
N PHE A 1086 -15.69 -16.58 7.39
CA PHE A 1086 -16.99 -17.22 7.17
C PHE A 1086 -17.28 -17.35 5.67
N GLY A 1087 -17.59 -18.58 5.22
CA GLY A 1087 -17.88 -18.88 3.81
C GLY A 1087 -16.66 -19.27 2.97
N GLY A 1088 -15.46 -19.35 3.55
CA GLY A 1088 -14.27 -19.81 2.83
C GLY A 1088 -13.76 -18.84 1.75
N VAL A 1089 -14.09 -17.56 1.88
CA VAL A 1089 -13.78 -16.51 0.91
C VAL A 1089 -12.29 -16.13 0.87
N ASN A 1090 -11.54 -16.34 1.97
CA ASN A 1090 -10.13 -15.95 2.09
C ASN A 1090 -9.18 -17.16 2.28
N ARG A 1091 -9.24 -18.15 1.39
CA ARG A 1091 -8.42 -19.38 1.46
C ARG A 1091 -6.92 -19.14 1.49
N GLU A 1092 -6.43 -18.10 0.82
CA GLU A 1092 -5.00 -17.74 0.80
C GLU A 1092 -4.49 -17.29 2.17
N ARG A 1093 -5.32 -16.56 2.94
CA ARG A 1093 -4.98 -16.15 4.30
C ARG A 1093 -4.88 -17.34 5.25
N GLU A 1094 -5.79 -18.31 5.12
CA GLU A 1094 -5.72 -19.54 5.91
C GLU A 1094 -4.44 -20.32 5.63
N ARG A 1095 -4.01 -20.39 4.36
CA ARG A 1095 -2.77 -21.07 3.96
C ARG A 1095 -1.53 -20.52 4.67
N LYS A 1096 -1.43 -19.20 4.86
CA LYS A 1096 -0.33 -18.55 5.58
C LYS A 1096 -0.16 -19.04 7.03
N TYR A 1097 -1.26 -19.41 7.69
CA TYR A 1097 -1.28 -19.79 9.11
C TYR A 1097 -1.55 -21.29 9.32
N ILE A 1098 -1.36 -22.14 8.30
CA ILE A 1098 -1.42 -23.59 8.50
C ILE A 1098 -0.22 -24.04 9.34
N PRO A 1099 -0.43 -24.83 10.41
CA PRO A 1099 0.66 -25.35 11.22
C PRO A 1099 1.60 -26.25 10.40
N THR A 1100 2.75 -25.69 10.00
CA THR A 1100 3.78 -26.38 9.22
C THR A 1100 5.16 -26.03 9.76
N ILE A 1101 6.14 -26.92 9.53
CA ILE A 1101 7.53 -26.72 9.95
C ILE A 1101 8.39 -26.70 8.69
N PRO A 1102 9.11 -25.59 8.39
CA PRO A 1102 10.01 -25.52 7.25
C PRO A 1102 11.13 -26.58 7.31
N PRO A 1103 11.54 -27.18 6.17
CA PRO A 1103 12.55 -28.24 6.13
C PRO A 1103 13.92 -27.78 6.66
N GLU A 1104 14.31 -26.52 6.43
CA GLU A 1104 15.55 -25.94 6.98
C GLU A 1104 15.62 -26.00 8.51
N PHE A 1105 14.47 -25.98 9.17
CA PHE A 1105 14.40 -26.05 10.63
C PHE A 1105 14.56 -27.48 11.14
N LEU A 1106 14.04 -28.46 10.41
CA LEU A 1106 14.26 -29.88 10.71
C LEU A 1106 15.74 -30.23 10.65
N GLU A 1107 16.47 -29.69 9.67
CA GLU A 1107 17.93 -29.90 9.57
C GLU A 1107 18.70 -29.36 10.80
N LYS A 1108 18.28 -28.21 11.37
CA LYS A 1108 18.89 -27.66 12.59
C LYS A 1108 18.66 -28.56 13.82
N LEU A 1109 17.53 -29.26 13.87
CA LEU A 1109 17.22 -30.23 14.92
C LEU A 1109 18.06 -31.52 14.75
N GLU A 1110 18.37 -31.92 13.52
CA GLU A 1110 19.17 -33.10 13.18
C GLU A 1110 20.69 -32.90 13.38
N VAL A 1111 21.24 -31.76 12.96
CA VAL A 1111 22.69 -31.47 12.99
C VAL A 1111 23.25 -31.39 14.42
N SER A 1112 22.41 -31.13 15.42
CA SER A 1112 22.80 -31.07 16.83
C SER A 1112 22.76 -32.41 17.57
N GLY A 1113 22.29 -33.49 16.92
CA GLY A 1113 22.24 -34.84 17.49
C GLY A 1113 23.58 -35.58 17.42
N SER A 1114 24.24 -35.80 18.55
CA SER A 1114 25.39 -36.71 18.66
C SER A 1114 24.95 -38.18 18.50
N SER A 1115 24.63 -38.61 17.29
CA SER A 1115 24.46 -40.02 16.93
C SER A 1115 24.49 -40.17 15.41
N SER A 1116 25.57 -40.76 14.91
CA SER A 1116 25.79 -41.12 13.50
C SER A 1116 24.84 -42.24 13.03
N ARG A 1117 23.53 -42.01 12.99
CA ARG A 1117 22.57 -42.82 12.20
C ARG A 1117 21.39 -41.95 11.75
N PRO A 1118 21.10 -41.86 10.44
CA PRO A 1118 19.86 -41.24 9.98
C PRO A 1118 18.67 -42.06 10.50
N ILE A 1119 17.71 -41.37 11.14
CA ILE A 1119 16.50 -42.00 11.70
C ILE A 1119 15.48 -42.33 10.59
N PHE A 1120 15.60 -41.72 9.41
CA PHE A 1120 14.81 -42.08 8.24
C PHE A 1120 15.72 -42.63 7.13
N GLY A 1121 15.84 -43.95 7.09
CA GLY A 1121 16.25 -44.66 5.88
C GLY A 1121 15.01 -45.04 5.09
N GLU A 1122 14.91 -44.56 3.84
CA GLU A 1122 13.94 -45.02 2.85
C GLU A 1122 14.02 -46.56 2.71
N LYS A 1123 13.22 -47.31 3.47
CA LYS A 1123 13.05 -48.76 3.19
C LYS A 1123 11.81 -49.48 3.71
N ASP A 1124 10.89 -48.82 4.42
CA ASP A 1124 9.75 -49.53 5.04
C ASP A 1124 8.36 -49.11 4.51
N TRP A 1125 8.25 -48.62 3.26
CA TRP A 1125 6.94 -48.36 2.63
C TRP A 1125 6.35 -49.54 1.84
N GLU A 1126 6.97 -50.72 1.91
CA GLU A 1126 6.41 -51.97 1.38
C GLU A 1126 6.10 -52.92 2.54
N ASN A 1127 5.07 -52.61 3.34
CA ASN A 1127 4.24 -53.60 4.07
C ASN A 1127 3.29 -52.86 5.01
N GLU A 1128 2.00 -52.81 4.70
CA GLU A 1128 0.96 -53.50 5.49
C GLU A 1128 -0.45 -53.06 5.05
N GLU A 1129 -1.19 -54.02 4.47
CA GLU A 1129 -2.63 -54.11 4.61
C GLU A 1129 -2.96 -54.44 6.08
N VAL A 1130 -3.58 -53.52 6.84
CA VAL A 1130 -4.61 -53.81 7.86
C VAL A 1130 -5.57 -52.62 7.99
#